data_AF-A0A975PHB4-F1
#
_entry.id   AF-A0A975PHB4-F1
#
_cell.length_a   1.000
_cell.length_b   1.000
_cell.length_c   1.000
_cell.angle_alpha   90.00
_cell.angle_beta   90.00
_cell.angle_gamma   90.00
#
_symmetry.space_group_name_H-M   'P 1'
#
loop_
_entity.id
_entity.type
_entity.pdbx_description
1 polymer ?
#
loop_
_entity_poly.entity_id
_entity_poly.type
_entity_poly.pdbx_seq_one_letter_code
_entity_poly.pdbx_strand_id
1 'polypeptide(L)'
;MYPKLTAILTAFTLSQPVLRANVAILADYPLGEPGSLGTNSRPLDLTGTYSYTGNNYGGTTPVATAGVSAPGSTHYLDTSDTTRQEGFWGPVFSVPGSDNFAMGIYVRAAEDTAATRGSIFTSGPSNQNGVLKITLDGNGWSASAHNVAWIGTAGGTGFTANTWVHLALIRSGGVTTFYIDGAAQAGTWSGTPVFGQSHLGVDAGGTNAFDGHLDQARVVTFTAGESVANILAALTSAGAPEPHILQQPASVVVQNGGTATFTAYASGHPTPTYQWFRNPGAVPVSGGATGTLTLANVTSADTGDYYVVATNTAGSDTSATATLAIGRAPTPSTLPDAVQQMQMDRKYGMFCHFGVNTFADQEWTDGTLPATTFNPTAVDADQWVLAAKAAGMRYLLLTTKHHDGFCLWPSAYTTYDVASSSRPDLDVVKLVSDACQRHGLRFAVYYSLWDRNWNNGAMRATSLDLSPANSAAYVTYMKNQLTELLTNYGPVAELWLDGGWVTPSEDWNIPAVYDLVKSLQPECQVSVNWTVGPEGSNVTPANQQPGDPLRYFPSDFRTADPFMPKFADPKTFTHSGNTYYLPFEATITIANGSHWFYHTGDETAKPLSSLENSFNTATAQGNLLVINCSPNRNGVLLPSNVTALAQLAQRLGLEPDRPFPVNLARTATASASTEWPSGGHQAWKASDEDPNSRWAAADGDASPTLSFDFGQATTFDRIMVNEYGEGDVYRCQSFDLQTSDDGSAWTTIHSGTTLGESIRIDLPAPVTSRWLRLRVNSASGAVSIWMFKVQNSARPDPEKTSFRLWQEQNFTLGEIQSGIAGADTTPWGDGLPNFLKYALGIGNARHPHTGGSATTFGMFPGGGWKFQFHRARPDVTYTIQSSSDLQNWQLYDQDPGSVGSPVEVFVPGGTGSLFLRLQAAEKP
;
A
#
# COMPACT_ATOMS: atom_id res chain seq x y z
N MET A 1 -20.29 37.30 -15.05
CA MET A 1 -21.48 38.01 -14.55
C MET A 1 -22.53 36.98 -14.17
N TYR A 2 -23.04 37.10 -12.95
CA TYR A 2 -23.92 36.19 -12.22
C TYR A 2 -25.26 35.88 -12.91
N PRO A 3 -25.69 34.61 -12.91
CA PRO A 3 -27.10 34.33 -12.59
C PRO A 3 -27.28 33.11 -11.67
N LYS A 4 -26.35 32.87 -10.72
CA LYS A 4 -26.48 31.83 -9.68
C LYS A 4 -26.73 32.37 -8.25
N LEU A 5 -27.01 33.67 -8.09
CA LEU A 5 -27.23 34.27 -6.77
C LEU A 5 -28.71 34.37 -6.35
N THR A 6 -29.67 34.03 -7.20
CA THR A 6 -31.11 34.25 -6.89
C THR A 6 -31.82 33.00 -6.34
N ALA A 7 -31.22 31.81 -6.45
CA ALA A 7 -31.77 30.59 -5.85
C ALA A 7 -31.31 30.36 -4.39
N ILE A 8 -30.20 30.97 -3.98
CA ILE A 8 -29.64 30.82 -2.62
C ILE A 8 -30.33 31.78 -1.62
N LEU A 9 -30.94 32.88 -2.07
CA LEU A 9 -31.64 33.80 -1.17
C LEU A 9 -33.12 33.47 -0.89
N THR A 10 -33.69 32.44 -1.52
CA THR A 10 -35.10 32.05 -1.28
C THR A 10 -35.23 30.74 -0.48
N ALA A 11 -34.14 30.00 -0.28
CA ALA A 11 -34.12 28.80 0.56
C ALA A 11 -33.69 29.06 2.02
N PHE A 12 -33.25 30.28 2.36
CA PHE A 12 -32.85 30.64 3.73
C PHE A 12 -33.99 31.18 4.61
N THR A 13 -35.25 31.12 4.16
CA THR A 13 -36.40 31.69 4.89
C THR A 13 -37.58 30.74 5.13
N LEU A 14 -37.39 29.43 5.01
CA LEU A 14 -38.29 28.36 5.51
C LEU A 14 -37.36 27.16 5.77
N SER A 15 -36.98 26.74 6.97
CA SER A 15 -37.70 26.62 8.24
C SER A 15 -36.71 26.53 9.42
N GLN A 16 -36.20 27.66 9.90
CA GLN A 16 -35.96 27.73 11.35
C GLN A 16 -37.37 27.81 11.95
N PRO A 17 -37.82 26.88 12.82
CA PRO A 17 -39.04 27.14 13.56
C PRO A 17 -38.77 28.45 14.27
N VAL A 18 -39.56 29.47 13.96
CA VAL A 18 -39.58 30.69 14.76
C VAL A 18 -39.93 30.20 16.15
N LEU A 19 -38.92 30.02 17.00
CA LEU A 19 -39.10 29.78 18.41
C LEU A 19 -39.98 30.93 18.86
N ARG A 20 -41.24 30.60 19.16
CA ARG A 20 -42.21 31.58 19.64
C ARG A 20 -41.58 32.24 20.86
N ALA A 21 -41.91 33.51 21.13
CA ALA A 21 -41.30 34.36 22.17
C ALA A 21 -41.28 33.78 23.61
N ASN A 22 -41.78 32.55 23.80
CA ASN A 22 -41.99 31.84 25.04
C ASN A 22 -41.07 30.61 25.23
N VAL A 23 -40.29 30.17 24.23
CA VAL A 23 -39.31 29.08 24.37
C VAL A 23 -37.94 29.54 23.84
N ALA A 24 -36.91 29.43 24.65
CA ALA A 24 -35.54 29.83 24.32
C ALA A 24 -34.59 28.64 24.41
N ILE A 25 -33.77 28.43 23.38
CA ILE A 25 -32.67 27.45 23.41
C ILE A 25 -31.60 27.98 24.36
N LEU A 26 -31.28 27.20 25.39
CA LEU A 26 -30.22 27.50 26.34
C LEU A 26 -28.90 26.86 25.91
N ALA A 27 -28.96 25.64 25.39
CA ALA A 27 -27.82 24.92 24.86
C ALA A 27 -28.26 23.98 23.74
N ASP A 28 -27.43 23.87 22.71
CA ASP A 28 -27.66 23.02 21.56
C ASP A 28 -26.36 22.30 21.19
N TYR A 29 -26.41 20.98 21.17
CA TYR A 29 -25.25 20.13 20.95
C TYR A 29 -25.53 19.21 19.75
N PRO A 30 -25.18 19.66 18.53
CA PRO A 30 -25.16 18.80 17.35
C PRO A 30 -23.96 17.86 17.49
N LEU A 31 -24.14 16.76 18.22
CA LEU A 31 -23.07 15.81 18.47
C LEU A 31 -22.72 15.12 17.15
N GLY A 32 -21.48 15.28 16.70
CA GLY A 32 -20.94 14.55 15.55
C GLY A 32 -20.86 15.30 14.22
N GLU A 33 -21.31 16.55 14.11
CA GLU A 33 -20.97 17.38 12.93
C GLU A 33 -19.44 17.61 12.82
N PRO A 34 -18.83 17.65 11.61
CA PRO A 34 -17.43 18.02 11.45
C PRO A 34 -17.12 19.39 12.07
N GLY A 35 -16.26 19.41 13.10
CA GLY A 35 -15.93 20.64 13.84
C GLY A 35 -16.82 20.93 15.07
N SER A 36 -17.76 20.04 15.41
CA SER A 36 -18.55 20.12 16.65
C SER A 36 -17.76 19.74 17.89
N LEU A 37 -16.57 19.13 17.75
CA LEU A 37 -15.67 18.78 18.85
C LEU A 37 -14.35 19.56 18.74
N GLY A 38 -13.95 20.28 19.79
CA GLY A 38 -12.65 20.93 19.88
C GLY A 38 -11.49 19.93 20.04
N THR A 39 -10.23 20.41 20.04
CA THR A 39 -8.97 19.62 20.06
C THR A 39 -8.83 18.60 21.20
N ASN A 40 -9.75 18.59 22.16
CA ASN A 40 -9.79 17.70 23.32
C ASN A 40 -11.04 16.80 23.32
N SER A 41 -11.68 16.59 22.16
CA SER A 41 -12.92 15.81 22.01
C SER A 41 -14.11 16.36 22.81
N ARG A 42 -14.22 17.69 22.92
CA ARG A 42 -15.29 18.37 23.68
C ARG A 42 -16.25 19.11 22.76
N PRO A 43 -17.58 19.01 22.95
CA PRO A 43 -18.56 19.78 22.17
C PRO A 43 -18.28 21.29 22.17
N LEU A 44 -18.37 21.92 20.99
CA LEU A 44 -18.28 23.37 20.79
C LEU A 44 -19.65 24.01 21.03
N ASP A 45 -19.71 24.95 21.97
CA ASP A 45 -20.90 25.78 22.22
C ASP A 45 -20.98 26.91 21.18
N LEU A 46 -22.03 26.89 20.36
CA LEU A 46 -22.27 27.88 19.30
C LEU A 46 -22.84 29.22 19.81
N THR A 47 -23.13 29.35 21.12
CA THR A 47 -23.71 30.57 21.71
C THR A 47 -22.68 31.56 22.27
N GLY A 48 -21.38 31.21 22.20
CA GLY A 48 -20.28 32.16 22.35
C GLY A 48 -20.06 32.75 23.74
N THR A 49 -20.64 32.21 24.82
CA THR A 49 -20.54 32.86 26.14
C THR A 49 -20.43 31.87 27.29
N TYR A 50 -19.27 31.24 27.55
CA TYR A 50 -18.83 30.83 28.91
C TYR A 50 -17.37 30.32 28.88
N SER A 51 -16.49 30.93 29.69
CA SER A 51 -15.12 30.48 29.94
C SER A 51 -15.08 29.59 31.18
N TYR A 52 -14.51 28.38 31.04
CA TYR A 52 -14.39 27.41 32.14
C TYR A 52 -13.27 27.81 33.11
N THR A 53 -13.62 28.17 34.35
CA THR A 53 -12.67 28.29 35.48
C THR A 53 -13.22 27.55 36.69
N GLY A 54 -12.68 26.35 36.99
CA GLY A 54 -13.02 25.60 38.21
C GLY A 54 -12.21 24.30 38.32
N ASN A 55 -11.53 24.12 39.45
CA ASN A 55 -10.48 23.11 39.72
C ASN A 55 -10.94 22.07 40.76
N ASN A 56 -10.34 20.88 40.71
CA ASN A 56 -10.16 19.83 41.75
C ASN A 56 -11.19 18.70 41.94
N TYR A 57 -10.77 17.47 41.58
CA TYR A 57 -10.77 16.32 42.48
C TYR A 57 -9.35 15.76 42.58
N GLY A 58 -8.86 15.56 43.80
CA GLY A 58 -7.46 15.22 44.10
C GLY A 58 -7.12 13.74 43.86
N GLY A 59 -6.15 13.52 42.97
CA GLY A 59 -5.47 12.26 42.72
C GLY A 59 -4.32 12.52 41.74
N THR A 60 -3.11 12.13 42.09
CA THR A 60 -1.86 12.50 41.38
C THR A 60 -1.74 11.82 40.01
N THR A 61 -2.07 12.50 38.92
CA THR A 61 -1.33 12.56 37.61
C THR A 61 -2.19 13.23 36.53
N PRO A 62 -1.73 14.30 35.85
CA PRO A 62 -2.27 14.69 34.56
C PRO A 62 -1.37 14.10 33.47
N VAL A 63 -1.76 12.96 32.90
CA VAL A 63 -1.18 12.44 31.67
C VAL A 63 -2.30 12.32 30.64
N ALA A 64 -2.43 13.38 29.84
CA ALA A 64 -3.17 13.31 28.59
C ALA A 64 -2.29 12.59 27.57
N THR A 65 -2.60 11.32 27.28
CA THR A 65 -2.09 10.66 26.08
C THR A 65 -3.13 9.66 25.56
N ALA A 66 -3.42 9.81 24.26
CA ALA A 66 -3.98 8.83 23.34
C ALA A 66 -5.49 8.49 23.39
N GLY A 67 -6.14 8.93 22.32
CA GLY A 67 -6.88 8.00 21.46
C GLY A 67 -8.38 7.92 21.70
N VAL A 68 -9.11 8.96 21.29
CA VAL A 68 -10.37 8.74 20.57
C VAL A 68 -10.07 9.11 19.11
N SER A 69 -9.19 8.33 18.48
CA SER A 69 -9.09 8.30 17.03
C SER A 69 -10.11 7.27 16.56
N ALA A 70 -11.29 7.70 16.13
CA ALA A 70 -12.16 6.86 15.33
C ALA A 70 -11.50 6.67 13.96
N PRO A 71 -11.11 5.45 13.56
CA PRO A 71 -10.73 5.19 12.18
C PRO A 71 -12.01 5.19 11.33
N GLY A 72 -12.22 6.25 10.55
CA GLY A 72 -13.25 6.30 9.50
C GLY A 72 -14.69 6.53 9.96
N SER A 73 -15.13 7.80 9.94
CA SER A 73 -16.49 8.33 10.22
C SER A 73 -16.91 8.25 11.71
N THR A 74 -17.77 9.12 12.29
CA THR A 74 -19.18 9.37 11.91
C THR A 74 -19.79 10.59 12.64
N HIS A 75 -21.01 10.95 12.19
CA HIS A 75 -21.80 12.10 12.60
C HIS A 75 -22.50 12.00 13.98
N TYR A 76 -22.03 11.20 14.94
CA TYR A 76 -22.64 11.05 16.27
C TYR A 76 -21.60 10.64 17.34
N LEU A 77 -21.94 10.73 18.63
CA LEU A 77 -21.04 10.29 19.72
C LEU A 77 -21.23 8.79 20.02
N ASP A 78 -20.20 7.99 19.76
CA ASP A 78 -20.12 6.56 20.11
C ASP A 78 -19.56 6.34 21.52
N THR A 79 -20.29 5.59 22.36
CA THR A 79 -19.93 5.31 23.74
C THR A 79 -19.60 3.82 23.98
N SER A 80 -19.47 3.01 22.93
CA SER A 80 -19.31 1.55 23.03
C SER A 80 -17.89 1.06 23.38
N ASP A 81 -16.89 1.94 23.51
CA ASP A 81 -15.55 1.56 23.97
C ASP A 81 -15.56 1.28 25.49
N THR A 82 -15.83 0.02 25.82
CA THR A 82 -15.90 -0.51 27.19
C THR A 82 -14.53 -0.70 27.86
N THR A 83 -13.41 -0.43 27.18
CA THR A 83 -12.07 -0.64 27.75
C THR A 83 -11.64 0.43 28.75
N ARG A 84 -12.41 1.52 28.88
CA ARG A 84 -12.08 2.68 29.72
C ARG A 84 -13.18 2.94 30.74
N GLN A 85 -12.87 2.78 32.02
CA GLN A 85 -13.77 3.07 33.15
C GLN A 85 -14.00 4.58 33.41
N GLU A 86 -13.54 5.46 32.53
CA GLU A 86 -13.64 6.90 32.73
C GLU A 86 -14.79 7.46 31.90
N GLY A 87 -15.91 7.77 32.58
CA GLY A 87 -17.10 8.35 31.96
C GLY A 87 -16.79 9.60 31.14
N PHE A 88 -17.50 9.78 30.03
CA PHE A 88 -17.45 11.02 29.24
C PHE A 88 -18.08 12.15 30.05
N TRP A 89 -17.30 13.19 30.37
CA TRP A 89 -17.82 14.43 30.95
C TRP A 89 -17.97 15.47 29.84
N GLY A 90 -19.17 15.57 29.27
CA GLY A 90 -19.51 16.60 28.30
C GLY A 90 -19.52 18.02 28.92
N PRO A 91 -19.86 19.03 28.11
CA PRO A 91 -19.81 20.44 28.52
C PRO A 91 -20.70 20.69 29.72
N VAL A 92 -20.18 21.47 30.67
CA VAL A 92 -20.94 21.90 31.84
C VAL A 92 -21.88 23.01 31.41
N PHE A 93 -23.19 22.79 31.53
CA PHE A 93 -24.18 23.84 31.42
C PHE A 93 -24.79 24.13 32.79
N SER A 94 -25.17 25.39 32.99
CA SER A 94 -25.94 25.80 34.17
C SER A 94 -27.41 25.84 33.76
N VAL A 95 -28.20 24.88 34.25
CA VAL A 95 -29.66 25.02 34.19
C VAL A 95 -30.02 26.20 35.09
N PRO A 96 -30.81 27.18 34.63
CA PRO A 96 -31.26 28.24 35.52
C PRO A 96 -32.03 27.60 36.68
N GLY A 97 -31.92 28.16 37.89
CA GLY A 97 -32.71 27.73 39.06
C GLY A 97 -34.23 27.94 38.92
N SER A 98 -34.73 28.07 37.69
CA SER A 98 -36.13 28.24 37.31
C SER A 98 -36.84 26.90 37.19
N ASP A 99 -38.13 26.89 37.51
CA ASP A 99 -39.00 25.71 37.44
C ASP A 99 -39.49 25.35 36.02
N ASN A 100 -39.02 26.03 34.98
CA ASN A 100 -39.52 25.90 33.59
C ASN A 100 -38.37 25.66 32.58
N PHE A 101 -37.95 24.42 32.46
CA PHE A 101 -36.93 24.00 31.48
C PHE A 101 -37.25 22.61 30.94
N ALA A 102 -36.67 22.30 29.78
CA ALA A 102 -36.70 20.95 29.23
C ALA A 102 -35.36 20.58 28.59
N MET A 103 -35.12 19.28 28.52
CA MET A 103 -33.94 18.67 27.92
C MET A 103 -34.38 17.50 27.04
N GLY A 104 -33.69 17.31 25.93
CA GLY A 104 -33.96 16.27 24.94
C GLY A 104 -32.67 15.75 24.33
N ILE A 105 -32.64 14.47 23.96
CA ILE A 105 -31.50 13.82 23.30
C ILE A 105 -31.97 12.63 22.48
N TYR A 106 -31.38 12.42 21.30
CA TYR A 106 -31.54 11.17 20.56
C TYR A 106 -30.52 10.15 21.05
N VAL A 107 -30.99 8.93 21.32
CA VAL A 107 -30.15 7.84 21.83
C VAL A 107 -30.46 6.54 21.11
N ARG A 108 -29.43 5.73 20.87
CA ARG A 108 -29.54 4.38 20.31
C ARG A 108 -28.64 3.44 21.08
N ALA A 109 -29.20 2.58 21.93
CA ALA A 109 -28.40 1.58 22.64
C ALA A 109 -28.11 0.37 21.75
N ALA A 110 -26.93 -0.23 21.89
CA ALA A 110 -26.54 -1.43 21.16
C ALA A 110 -27.34 -2.66 21.62
N GLU A 111 -27.49 -2.83 22.94
CA GLU A 111 -28.19 -3.93 23.61
C GLU A 111 -28.61 -3.54 25.05
N ASP A 112 -29.48 -4.34 25.67
CA ASP A 112 -29.84 -4.22 27.10
C ASP A 112 -29.30 -5.43 27.87
N THR A 113 -28.01 -5.38 28.23
CA THR A 113 -27.36 -6.32 29.13
C THR A 113 -26.94 -5.62 30.41
N ALA A 114 -26.64 -6.39 31.46
CA ALA A 114 -26.21 -5.80 32.73
C ALA A 114 -25.00 -4.85 32.56
N ALA A 115 -24.15 -5.07 31.55
CA ALA A 115 -22.97 -4.26 31.27
C ALA A 115 -23.26 -2.97 30.47
N THR A 116 -24.42 -2.86 29.81
CA THR A 116 -24.80 -1.71 28.96
C THR A 116 -25.80 -0.75 29.61
N ARG A 117 -26.26 -1.09 30.83
CA ARG A 117 -27.19 -0.29 31.65
C ARG A 117 -26.49 0.88 32.33
N GLY A 118 -26.25 1.94 31.58
CA GLY A 118 -25.65 3.19 32.04
C GLY A 118 -26.60 4.39 32.07
N SER A 119 -26.19 5.45 32.78
CA SER A 119 -26.87 6.76 32.73
C SER A 119 -26.34 7.58 31.54
N ILE A 120 -27.22 8.27 30.83
CA ILE A 120 -26.87 9.07 29.64
C ILE A 120 -26.84 10.56 29.95
N PHE A 121 -27.70 11.00 30.88
CA PHE A 121 -27.84 12.39 31.26
C PHE A 121 -27.81 12.50 32.78
N THR A 122 -27.00 13.40 33.34
CA THR A 122 -26.98 13.67 34.80
C THR A 122 -26.90 15.18 35.10
N SER A 123 -27.75 15.65 36.02
CA SER A 123 -27.76 17.06 36.47
C SER A 123 -27.24 17.20 37.91
N GLY A 124 -25.94 17.42 38.08
CA GLY A 124 -25.26 17.54 39.37
C GLY A 124 -24.32 16.36 39.68
N PRO A 125 -23.49 16.46 40.74
CA PRO A 125 -22.57 15.39 41.12
C PRO A 125 -23.37 14.13 41.47
N SER A 126 -22.92 13.00 40.91
CA SER A 126 -23.65 11.72 40.83
C SER A 126 -24.15 11.15 42.16
N ASN A 127 -23.68 11.68 43.29
CA ASN A 127 -23.89 11.22 44.66
C ASN A 127 -24.82 12.11 45.52
N GLN A 128 -25.45 13.15 44.96
CA GLN A 128 -26.35 14.05 45.72
C GLN A 128 -27.84 13.70 45.55
N ASN A 129 -28.63 13.89 46.60
CA ASN A 129 -30.10 13.72 46.55
C ASN A 129 -30.71 14.84 45.70
N GLY A 130 -31.63 14.49 44.77
CA GLY A 130 -32.34 15.46 43.93
C GLY A 130 -31.72 15.75 42.55
N VAL A 131 -30.73 14.96 42.12
CA VAL A 131 -30.14 14.95 40.76
C VAL A 131 -31.08 14.23 39.79
N LEU A 132 -31.40 14.83 38.64
CA LEU A 132 -32.18 14.15 37.58
C LEU A 132 -31.26 13.31 36.69
N LYS A 133 -31.67 12.07 36.39
CA LYS A 133 -30.96 11.12 35.51
C LYS A 133 -31.89 10.49 34.47
N ILE A 134 -31.35 10.23 33.27
CA ILE A 134 -31.94 9.34 32.26
C ILE A 134 -31.04 8.12 32.13
N THR A 135 -31.63 6.92 32.21
CA THR A 135 -30.90 5.65 32.32
C THR A 135 -31.57 4.57 31.47
N LEU A 136 -30.77 3.64 30.93
CA LEU A 136 -31.27 2.36 30.43
C LEU A 136 -31.13 1.32 31.55
N ASP A 137 -32.23 0.69 31.94
CA ASP A 137 -32.22 -0.40 32.91
C ASP A 137 -32.91 -1.66 32.34
N GLY A 138 -33.00 -2.72 33.14
CA GLY A 138 -33.42 -4.04 32.65
C GLY A 138 -34.88 -4.22 32.28
N ASN A 139 -35.66 -3.17 32.37
CA ASN A 139 -37.04 -3.14 31.95
C ASN A 139 -37.27 -1.98 30.92
N GLY A 140 -36.22 -1.25 30.51
CA GLY A 140 -36.23 -0.26 29.42
C GLY A 140 -35.70 1.13 29.80
N TRP A 141 -36.12 2.16 29.06
CA TRP A 141 -35.73 3.55 29.32
C TRP A 141 -36.44 4.11 30.55
N SER A 142 -35.69 4.67 31.49
CA SER A 142 -36.21 5.25 32.71
C SER A 142 -35.58 6.61 33.05
N ALA A 143 -36.33 7.42 33.79
CA ALA A 143 -35.82 8.65 34.39
C ALA A 143 -36.06 8.64 35.90
N SER A 144 -35.06 9.08 36.65
CA SER A 144 -35.08 9.06 38.11
C SER A 144 -34.53 10.35 38.71
N ALA A 145 -34.95 10.62 39.95
CA ALA A 145 -34.25 11.53 40.85
C ALA A 145 -33.42 10.69 41.83
N HIS A 146 -32.09 10.91 41.85
CA HIS A 146 -31.14 10.10 42.62
C HIS A 146 -31.57 9.89 44.09
N ASN A 147 -31.62 8.62 44.53
CA ASN A 147 -32.02 8.16 45.88
C ASN A 147 -33.40 8.59 46.39
N VAL A 148 -34.30 9.14 45.56
CA VAL A 148 -35.55 9.76 46.05
C VAL A 148 -36.82 9.24 45.38
N ALA A 149 -36.92 9.14 44.04
CA ALA A 149 -38.12 8.63 43.36
C ALA A 149 -37.94 8.40 41.84
N TRP A 150 -38.72 7.46 41.27
CA TRP A 150 -38.85 7.23 39.83
C TRP A 150 -39.84 8.22 39.19
N ILE A 151 -39.46 8.82 38.05
CA ILE A 151 -40.28 9.76 37.29
C ILE A 151 -41.07 9.05 36.17
N GLY A 152 -40.72 7.78 35.88
CA GLY A 152 -41.44 6.88 34.97
C GLY A 152 -41.90 5.59 35.66
N THR A 153 -42.33 4.62 34.87
CA THR A 153 -42.74 3.28 35.32
C THR A 153 -41.60 2.63 36.10
N ALA A 154 -41.90 1.93 37.20
CA ALA A 154 -40.86 1.23 37.98
C ALA A 154 -40.19 0.15 37.09
N GLY A 155 -38.96 0.40 36.65
CA GLY A 155 -38.24 -0.40 35.65
C GLY A 155 -38.12 0.24 34.25
N GLY A 156 -38.63 1.42 33.98
CA GLY A 156 -38.60 1.93 32.61
C GLY A 156 -39.52 1.15 31.65
N THR A 157 -39.69 1.69 30.46
CA THR A 157 -40.67 1.21 29.48
C THR A 157 -40.17 1.45 28.06
N GLY A 158 -40.36 0.47 27.19
CA GLY A 158 -40.04 0.58 25.77
C GLY A 158 -38.53 0.56 25.51
N PHE A 159 -38.03 -0.57 25.02
CA PHE A 159 -36.67 -0.68 24.52
C PHE A 159 -36.69 -1.55 23.26
N THR A 160 -35.94 -1.12 22.25
CA THR A 160 -35.62 -1.96 21.11
C THR A 160 -34.17 -1.68 20.77
N ALA A 161 -33.33 -2.70 20.92
CA ALA A 161 -31.91 -2.63 20.61
C ALA A 161 -31.70 -2.05 19.21
N ASN A 162 -30.65 -1.27 19.04
CA ASN A 162 -30.27 -0.63 17.78
C ASN A 162 -31.32 0.33 17.18
N THR A 163 -32.31 0.77 17.97
CA THR A 163 -33.32 1.75 17.54
C THR A 163 -33.04 3.10 18.20
N TRP A 164 -33.04 4.16 17.38
CA TRP A 164 -32.99 5.53 17.88
C TRP A 164 -34.32 5.91 18.52
N VAL A 165 -34.26 6.51 19.70
CA VAL A 165 -35.41 7.12 20.38
C VAL A 165 -35.03 8.53 20.85
N HIS A 166 -36.01 9.43 20.91
CA HIS A 166 -35.85 10.74 21.51
C HIS A 166 -36.32 10.71 22.97
N LEU A 167 -35.39 10.87 23.91
CA LEU A 167 -35.67 10.93 25.33
C LEU A 167 -35.72 12.37 25.79
N ALA A 168 -36.77 12.76 26.52
CA ALA A 168 -36.92 14.12 27.00
C ALA A 168 -37.45 14.21 28.44
N LEU A 169 -36.97 15.22 29.17
CA LEU A 169 -37.49 15.63 30.48
C LEU A 169 -38.02 17.05 30.39
N ILE A 170 -39.22 17.27 30.89
CA ILE A 170 -39.83 18.60 30.98
C ILE A 170 -40.14 18.87 32.45
N ARG A 171 -39.58 19.96 33.00
CA ARG A 171 -39.96 20.49 34.30
C ARG A 171 -40.79 21.75 34.11
N SER A 172 -42.00 21.76 34.65
CA SER A 172 -42.92 22.90 34.60
C SER A 172 -43.75 22.97 35.88
N GLY A 173 -43.80 24.14 36.51
CA GLY A 173 -44.63 24.37 37.70
C GLY A 173 -44.29 23.45 38.89
N GLY A 174 -43.00 23.16 39.07
CA GLY A 174 -42.51 22.30 40.14
C GLY A 174 -42.58 20.80 39.87
N VAL A 175 -43.17 20.37 38.74
CA VAL A 175 -43.33 18.96 38.36
C VAL A 175 -42.45 18.61 37.17
N THR A 176 -41.74 17.48 37.26
CA THR A 176 -40.97 16.90 36.16
C THR A 176 -41.70 15.70 35.56
N THR A 177 -41.76 15.62 34.23
CA THR A 177 -42.34 14.51 33.44
C THR A 177 -41.34 14.01 32.40
N PHE A 178 -41.29 12.69 32.22
CA PHE A 178 -40.41 12.01 31.25
C PHE A 178 -41.19 11.63 29.97
N TYR A 179 -40.54 11.75 28.82
CA TYR A 179 -41.10 11.48 27.51
C TYR A 179 -40.16 10.58 26.70
N ILE A 180 -40.75 9.63 25.97
CA ILE A 180 -40.07 8.79 24.97
C ILE A 180 -40.80 9.02 23.65
N ASP A 181 -40.09 9.47 22.63
CA ASP A 181 -40.64 9.83 21.31
C ASP A 181 -41.86 10.76 21.40
N GLY A 182 -41.82 11.69 22.35
CA GLY A 182 -42.87 12.66 22.62
C GLY A 182 -44.08 12.12 23.39
N ALA A 183 -44.13 10.82 23.71
CA ALA A 183 -45.16 10.22 24.55
C ALA A 183 -44.78 10.29 26.05
N ALA A 184 -45.67 10.86 26.86
CA ALA A 184 -45.46 10.97 28.31
C ALA A 184 -45.44 9.59 28.99
N GLN A 185 -44.45 9.36 29.84
CA GLN A 185 -44.32 8.14 30.64
C GLN A 185 -45.02 8.29 31.99
N ALA A 186 -45.46 7.17 32.58
CA ALA A 186 -46.22 7.16 33.82
C ALA A 186 -45.34 7.47 35.04
N GLY A 187 -45.52 8.64 35.65
CA GLY A 187 -44.80 9.05 36.86
C GLY A 187 -44.63 10.56 36.89
N THR A 188 -44.51 11.12 38.09
CA THR A 188 -44.27 12.56 38.26
C THR A 188 -43.41 12.77 39.49
N TRP A 189 -42.49 13.73 39.41
CA TRP A 189 -41.67 14.12 40.54
C TRP A 189 -41.81 15.61 40.80
N SER A 190 -42.07 15.96 42.06
CA SER A 190 -42.39 17.31 42.52
C SER A 190 -41.36 17.90 43.49
N GLY A 191 -40.18 17.29 43.60
CA GLY A 191 -39.10 17.77 44.47
C GLY A 191 -38.37 18.99 43.90
N THR A 192 -37.55 19.63 44.73
CA THR A 192 -36.62 20.68 44.32
C THR A 192 -35.33 20.04 43.80
N PRO A 193 -34.94 20.25 42.54
CA PRO A 193 -33.70 19.68 42.02
C PRO A 193 -32.49 20.36 42.62
N VAL A 194 -31.42 19.61 42.83
CA VAL A 194 -30.13 20.14 43.24
C VAL A 194 -29.29 20.31 41.98
N PHE A 195 -29.15 21.54 41.50
CA PHE A 195 -28.34 21.85 40.33
C PHE A 195 -26.95 22.31 40.75
N GLY A 196 -25.94 21.49 40.45
CA GLY A 196 -24.51 21.86 40.47
C GLY A 196 -24.00 22.06 39.04
N GLN A 197 -22.79 21.56 38.75
CA GLN A 197 -22.35 21.37 37.37
C GLN A 197 -23.23 20.27 36.72
N SER A 198 -23.98 20.59 35.67
CA SER A 198 -24.78 19.61 34.91
C SER A 198 -24.00 19.15 33.69
N HIS A 199 -24.03 17.85 33.40
CA HIS A 199 -23.22 17.25 32.34
C HIS A 199 -24.08 16.37 31.42
N LEU A 200 -23.86 16.53 30.12
CA LEU A 200 -24.13 15.44 29.18
C LEU A 200 -23.01 14.42 29.38
N GLY A 201 -23.28 13.36 30.13
CA GLY A 201 -22.23 12.44 30.51
C GLY A 201 -22.72 11.05 30.81
N VAL A 202 -21.91 10.07 30.37
CA VAL A 202 -22.06 8.67 30.70
C VAL A 202 -21.40 8.45 32.06
N ASP A 203 -22.19 8.55 33.12
CA ASP A 203 -21.70 8.51 34.49
C ASP A 203 -21.43 7.07 34.95
N ALA A 204 -20.22 6.81 35.46
CA ALA A 204 -19.84 5.59 36.19
C ALA A 204 -20.28 5.63 37.67
N GLY A 205 -21.34 6.38 37.99
CA GLY A 205 -21.97 6.46 39.31
C GLY A 205 -22.78 5.21 39.72
N GLY A 206 -22.63 4.13 38.95
CA GLY A 206 -23.11 2.77 39.14
C GLY A 206 -22.22 1.84 38.28
N THR A 207 -22.28 0.52 38.48
CA THR A 207 -21.25 -0.43 38.00
C THR A 207 -21.00 -0.50 36.48
N ASN A 208 -21.72 0.23 35.62
CA ASN A 208 -21.71 0.00 34.16
C ASN A 208 -21.81 1.29 33.31
N ALA A 209 -21.16 1.29 32.14
CA ALA A 209 -21.22 2.37 31.15
C ALA A 209 -22.43 2.20 30.21
N PHE A 210 -22.92 3.30 29.62
CA PHE A 210 -23.90 3.22 28.54
C PHE A 210 -23.18 2.79 27.26
N ASP A 211 -23.70 1.74 26.62
CA ASP A 211 -23.19 1.24 25.35
C ASP A 211 -24.18 1.57 24.22
N GLY A 212 -23.80 2.56 23.40
CA GLY A 212 -24.63 3.02 22.31
C GLY A 212 -24.16 4.33 21.71
N HIS A 213 -25.09 4.99 21.00
CA HIS A 213 -24.85 6.22 20.27
C HIS A 213 -25.75 7.34 20.77
N LEU A 214 -25.23 8.57 20.78
CA LEU A 214 -25.92 9.79 21.21
C LEU A 214 -25.84 10.85 20.10
N ASP A 215 -26.94 11.56 19.86
CA ASP A 215 -27.03 12.62 18.86
C ASP A 215 -28.04 13.73 19.27
N GLN A 216 -27.87 14.93 18.69
CA GLN A 216 -28.77 16.10 18.79
C GLN A 216 -29.31 16.36 20.21
N ALA A 217 -28.42 16.64 21.16
CA ALA A 217 -28.80 16.95 22.54
C ALA A 217 -29.11 18.44 22.71
N ARG A 218 -30.26 18.76 23.33
CA ARG A 218 -30.72 20.15 23.47
C ARG A 218 -31.32 20.45 24.84
N VAL A 219 -31.08 21.67 25.32
CA VAL A 219 -31.70 22.22 26.55
C VAL A 219 -32.42 23.52 26.20
N VAL A 220 -33.67 23.62 26.62
CA VAL A 220 -34.52 24.80 26.41
C VAL A 220 -35.09 25.31 27.73
N THR A 221 -35.36 26.60 27.80
CA THR A 221 -36.12 27.25 28.87
C THR A 221 -37.40 27.81 28.29
N PHE A 222 -38.44 27.98 29.11
CA PHE A 222 -39.72 28.49 28.62
C PHE A 222 -40.48 29.29 29.68
N THR A 223 -41.41 30.13 29.22
CA THR A 223 -42.32 30.87 30.10
C THR A 223 -43.35 29.94 30.74
N ALA A 224 -43.72 30.20 31.99
CA ALA A 224 -44.74 29.41 32.69
C ALA A 224 -46.05 29.34 31.89
N GLY A 225 -46.61 28.12 31.75
CA GLY A 225 -47.85 27.89 31.00
C GLY A 225 -47.67 27.57 29.51
N GLU A 226 -46.44 27.44 29.01
CA GLU A 226 -46.19 26.97 27.65
C GLU A 226 -46.67 25.51 27.45
N SER A 227 -47.13 25.21 26.24
CA SER A 227 -47.65 23.90 25.89
C SER A 227 -46.52 22.87 25.71
N VAL A 228 -46.76 21.65 26.21
CA VAL A 228 -45.83 20.51 26.07
C VAL A 228 -45.48 20.23 24.61
N ALA A 229 -46.43 20.36 23.69
CA ALA A 229 -46.21 20.15 22.26
C ALA A 229 -45.16 21.13 21.69
N ASN A 230 -45.21 22.41 22.07
CA ASN A 230 -44.23 23.40 21.62
C ASN A 230 -42.85 23.16 22.24
N ILE A 231 -42.80 22.74 23.50
CA ILE A 231 -41.54 22.42 24.20
C ILE A 231 -40.86 21.21 23.53
N LEU A 232 -41.60 20.13 23.27
CA LEU A 232 -41.09 18.95 22.57
C LEU A 232 -40.64 19.28 21.14
N ALA A 233 -41.39 20.11 20.40
CA ALA A 233 -40.98 20.57 19.08
C ALA A 233 -39.70 21.43 19.12
N ALA A 234 -39.51 22.23 20.16
CA ALA A 234 -38.28 23.01 20.33
C ALA A 234 -37.07 22.09 20.59
N LEU A 235 -37.24 21.00 21.34
CA LEU A 235 -36.20 19.99 21.58
C LEU A 235 -35.77 19.27 20.30
N THR A 236 -36.70 18.96 19.39
CA THR A 236 -36.41 18.21 18.15
C THR A 236 -36.12 19.09 16.94
N SER A 237 -36.22 20.42 17.06
CA SER A 237 -35.98 21.33 15.94
C SER A 237 -34.53 21.45 15.47
N ALA A 238 -33.60 20.74 16.11
CA ALA A 238 -32.23 20.55 15.62
C ALA A 238 -32.17 19.64 14.38
N GLY A 239 -33.24 18.90 14.10
CA GLY A 239 -33.27 17.80 13.13
C GLY A 239 -33.28 16.46 13.85
N ALA A 240 -33.83 15.43 13.20
CA ALA A 240 -33.69 14.05 13.67
C ALA A 240 -32.42 13.44 13.03
N PRO A 241 -31.81 12.38 13.63
CA PRO A 241 -30.62 11.75 13.07
C PRO A 241 -30.75 11.37 11.58
N GLU A 242 -29.90 11.94 10.72
CA GLU A 242 -29.83 11.58 9.30
C GLU A 242 -29.32 10.13 9.13
N PRO A 243 -29.57 9.47 7.98
CA PRO A 243 -29.01 8.16 7.71
C PRO A 243 -27.49 8.22 7.72
N HIS A 244 -26.84 7.22 8.29
CA HIS A 244 -25.38 7.09 8.26
C HIS A 244 -24.97 5.62 8.14
N ILE A 245 -24.21 5.28 7.11
CA ILE A 245 -23.79 3.92 6.78
C ILE A 245 -22.63 3.50 7.68
N LEU A 246 -22.92 2.56 8.57
CA LEU A 246 -22.03 1.96 9.57
C LEU A 246 -21.25 0.77 9.02
N GLN A 247 -21.92 -0.06 8.22
CA GLN A 247 -21.28 -1.15 7.52
C GLN A 247 -21.20 -0.80 6.05
N GLN A 248 -19.98 -0.56 5.56
CA GLN A 248 -19.72 -0.35 4.15
C GLN A 248 -19.81 -1.68 3.39
N PRO A 249 -20.28 -1.66 2.13
CA PRO A 249 -20.30 -2.86 1.32
C PRO A 249 -18.90 -3.24 0.84
N ALA A 250 -18.61 -4.54 0.83
CA ALA A 250 -17.35 -5.07 0.33
C ALA A 250 -17.45 -5.43 -1.15
N SER A 251 -16.38 -5.19 -1.91
CA SER A 251 -16.23 -5.75 -3.26
C SER A 251 -16.27 -7.27 -3.22
N VAL A 252 -16.90 -7.89 -4.21
CA VAL A 252 -17.04 -9.34 -4.29
C VAL A 252 -16.67 -9.84 -5.68
N VAL A 253 -16.10 -11.04 -5.71
CA VAL A 253 -15.81 -11.73 -6.96
C VAL A 253 -16.50 -13.06 -6.97
N VAL A 254 -17.26 -13.31 -8.02
CA VAL A 254 -18.15 -14.47 -8.10
C VAL A 254 -17.94 -15.18 -9.43
N GLN A 255 -18.01 -16.50 -9.45
CA GLN A 255 -17.96 -17.25 -10.71
C GLN A 255 -19.14 -16.89 -11.62
N ASN A 256 -18.95 -17.04 -12.92
CA ASN A 256 -20.05 -16.93 -13.87
C ASN A 256 -21.16 -17.95 -13.53
N GLY A 257 -22.41 -17.49 -13.42
CA GLY A 257 -23.56 -18.26 -12.94
C GLY A 257 -23.69 -18.34 -11.41
N GLY A 258 -22.77 -17.74 -10.65
CA GLY A 258 -22.83 -17.72 -9.18
C GLY A 258 -23.79 -16.68 -8.60
N THR A 259 -23.74 -16.50 -7.28
CA THR A 259 -24.55 -15.49 -6.56
C THR A 259 -23.63 -14.48 -5.86
N ALA A 260 -23.81 -13.19 -6.18
CA ALA A 260 -23.14 -12.08 -5.50
C ALA A 260 -24.03 -11.49 -4.42
N THR A 261 -23.46 -11.19 -3.25
CA THR A 261 -24.18 -10.57 -2.14
C THR A 261 -23.39 -9.37 -1.63
N PHE A 262 -24.02 -8.21 -1.60
CA PHE A 262 -23.52 -7.01 -0.95
C PHE A 262 -24.36 -6.71 0.29
N THR A 263 -23.73 -6.31 1.38
CA THR A 263 -24.41 -5.93 2.62
C THR A 263 -23.92 -4.58 3.09
N ALA A 264 -24.86 -3.73 3.46
CA ALA A 264 -24.63 -2.45 4.08
C ALA A 264 -25.65 -2.24 5.20
N TYR A 265 -25.24 -1.50 6.23
CA TYR A 265 -26.09 -1.17 7.37
C TYR A 265 -25.99 0.31 7.65
N ALA A 266 -27.14 0.99 7.70
CA ALA A 266 -27.27 2.39 8.02
C ALA A 266 -28.07 2.59 9.31
N SER A 267 -27.57 3.48 10.16
CA SER A 267 -28.31 4.05 11.29
C SER A 267 -29.06 5.31 10.85
N GLY A 268 -30.01 5.80 11.66
CA GLY A 268 -30.75 7.05 11.42
C GLY A 268 -32.15 7.03 12.02
N HIS A 269 -32.77 8.20 12.20
CA HIS A 269 -34.13 8.34 12.69
C HIS A 269 -34.90 9.43 11.92
N PRO A 270 -36.06 9.14 11.30
CA PRO A 270 -36.73 7.83 11.25
C PRO A 270 -35.86 6.74 10.58
N THR A 271 -36.20 5.47 10.79
CA THR A 271 -35.41 4.34 10.25
C THR A 271 -35.14 4.51 8.75
N PRO A 272 -33.87 4.44 8.30
CA PRO A 272 -33.54 4.61 6.89
C PRO A 272 -34.13 3.52 6.01
N THR A 273 -34.50 3.92 4.80
CA THR A 273 -34.75 3.03 3.66
C THR A 273 -33.51 2.96 2.78
N TYR A 274 -33.35 1.89 1.99
CA TYR A 274 -32.16 1.66 1.16
C TYR A 274 -32.53 1.63 -0.32
N GLN A 275 -31.63 2.10 -1.18
CA GLN A 275 -31.67 1.85 -2.61
C GLN A 275 -30.25 1.60 -3.14
N TRP A 276 -30.02 0.43 -3.73
CA TRP A 276 -28.77 0.12 -4.43
C TRP A 276 -28.76 0.66 -5.85
N PHE A 277 -27.59 1.07 -6.30
CA PHE A 277 -27.31 1.65 -7.60
C PHE A 277 -26.10 0.98 -8.25
N ARG A 278 -26.08 0.98 -9.59
CA ARG A 278 -24.97 0.54 -10.41
C ARG A 278 -24.41 1.70 -11.24
N ASN A 279 -23.08 1.80 -11.28
CA ASN A 279 -22.33 2.73 -12.12
C ASN A 279 -21.86 2.09 -13.44
N PRO A 280 -21.66 2.89 -14.51
CA PRO A 280 -21.92 4.34 -14.59
C PRO A 280 -23.42 4.67 -14.73
N GLY A 281 -23.81 5.86 -14.26
CA GLY A 281 -25.14 6.43 -14.52
C GLY A 281 -26.18 6.30 -13.40
N ALA A 282 -25.77 5.87 -12.20
CA ALA A 282 -26.66 5.78 -11.02
C ALA A 282 -27.96 5.00 -11.32
N VAL A 283 -27.82 3.82 -11.96
CA VAL A 283 -28.98 3.01 -12.35
C VAL A 283 -29.49 2.24 -11.13
N PRO A 284 -30.75 2.39 -10.70
CA PRO A 284 -31.30 1.63 -9.57
C PRO A 284 -31.27 0.13 -9.86
N VAL A 285 -30.81 -0.67 -8.90
CA VAL A 285 -30.74 -2.13 -9.03
C VAL A 285 -32.04 -2.75 -8.50
N SER A 286 -32.66 -3.63 -9.30
CA SER A 286 -33.86 -4.37 -8.90
C SER A 286 -33.59 -5.25 -7.69
N GLY A 287 -34.50 -5.25 -6.70
CA GLY A 287 -34.32 -5.97 -5.43
C GLY A 287 -33.40 -5.27 -4.42
N GLY A 288 -32.82 -4.12 -4.79
CA GLY A 288 -31.92 -3.33 -3.94
C GLY A 288 -32.61 -2.41 -2.94
N ALA A 289 -33.80 -2.75 -2.44
CA ALA A 289 -34.56 -1.89 -1.51
C ALA A 289 -34.26 -2.16 -0.02
N THR A 290 -33.22 -2.94 0.27
CA THR A 290 -32.81 -3.36 1.62
C THR A 290 -31.32 -3.15 1.82
N GLY A 291 -30.84 -3.30 3.05
CA GLY A 291 -29.41 -3.29 3.36
C GLY A 291 -28.62 -4.42 2.67
N THR A 292 -29.28 -5.44 2.11
CA THR A 292 -28.60 -6.55 1.43
C THR A 292 -29.07 -6.67 -0.02
N LEU A 293 -28.16 -6.51 -0.97
CA LEU A 293 -28.39 -6.79 -2.38
C LEU A 293 -27.87 -8.19 -2.73
N THR A 294 -28.74 -9.04 -3.28
CA THR A 294 -28.34 -10.36 -3.79
C THR A 294 -28.61 -10.44 -5.29
N LEU A 295 -27.57 -10.69 -6.08
CA LEU A 295 -27.63 -10.92 -7.52
C LEU A 295 -27.37 -12.41 -7.77
N ALA A 296 -28.37 -13.13 -8.25
CA ALA A 296 -28.25 -14.56 -8.58
C ALA A 296 -27.94 -14.76 -10.07
N ASN A 297 -27.22 -15.83 -10.40
CA ASN A 297 -26.82 -16.21 -11.75
C ASN A 297 -26.03 -15.10 -12.48
N VAL A 298 -25.08 -14.48 -11.78
CA VAL A 298 -24.33 -13.33 -12.30
C VAL A 298 -23.46 -13.70 -13.50
N THR A 299 -23.36 -12.79 -14.46
CA THR A 299 -22.60 -12.92 -15.69
C THR A 299 -21.59 -11.78 -15.82
N SER A 300 -20.73 -11.81 -16.84
CA SER A 300 -19.81 -10.71 -17.12
C SER A 300 -20.52 -9.38 -17.40
N ALA A 301 -21.81 -9.41 -17.79
CA ALA A 301 -22.63 -8.22 -17.96
C ALA A 301 -23.05 -7.58 -16.63
N ASP A 302 -22.90 -8.27 -15.50
CA ASP A 302 -23.20 -7.79 -14.16
C ASP A 302 -21.98 -7.15 -13.48
N THR A 303 -20.78 -7.36 -14.02
CA THR A 303 -19.53 -6.73 -13.54
C THR A 303 -19.67 -5.22 -13.48
N GLY A 304 -19.21 -4.62 -12.39
CA GLY A 304 -19.18 -3.17 -12.25
C GLY A 304 -19.33 -2.73 -10.81
N ASP A 305 -19.55 -1.44 -10.67
CA ASP A 305 -19.51 -0.74 -9.40
C ASP A 305 -20.91 -0.56 -8.83
N TYR A 306 -21.09 -0.98 -7.59
CA TYR A 306 -22.34 -0.94 -6.84
C TYR A 306 -22.18 -0.06 -5.61
N TYR A 307 -23.19 0.71 -5.28
CA TYR A 307 -23.25 1.48 -4.04
C TYR A 307 -24.69 1.56 -3.56
N VAL A 308 -24.89 1.88 -2.29
CA VAL A 308 -26.22 2.03 -1.70
C VAL A 308 -26.40 3.44 -1.17
N VAL A 309 -27.61 3.98 -1.34
CA VAL A 309 -28.04 5.21 -0.68
C VAL A 309 -29.05 4.84 0.39
N ALA A 310 -28.77 5.21 1.63
CA ALA A 310 -29.70 5.14 2.74
C ALA A 310 -30.43 6.49 2.87
N THR A 311 -31.75 6.51 3.01
CA THR A 311 -32.56 7.74 3.01
C THR A 311 -33.66 7.70 4.07
N ASN A 312 -33.85 8.81 4.80
CA ASN A 312 -35.01 9.06 5.65
C ASN A 312 -35.50 10.52 5.45
N THR A 313 -36.44 10.99 6.27
CA THR A 313 -36.95 12.38 6.17
C THR A 313 -35.99 13.45 6.68
N ALA A 314 -34.94 13.07 7.41
CA ALA A 314 -33.91 13.98 7.88
C ALA A 314 -32.81 14.18 6.83
N GLY A 315 -32.43 13.14 6.08
CA GLY A 315 -31.39 13.23 5.05
C GLY A 315 -31.11 11.93 4.33
N SER A 316 -29.91 11.82 3.75
CA SER A 316 -29.43 10.62 3.06
C SER A 316 -27.92 10.47 3.15
N ASP A 317 -27.43 9.24 3.21
CA ASP A 317 -26.01 8.92 3.14
C ASP A 317 -25.75 7.88 2.04
N THR A 318 -24.57 7.95 1.41
CA THR A 318 -24.17 7.15 0.26
C THR A 318 -22.94 6.34 0.60
N SER A 319 -22.98 5.03 0.34
CA SER A 319 -21.86 4.14 0.65
C SER A 319 -20.65 4.42 -0.23
N ALA A 320 -19.49 3.93 0.20
CA ALA A 320 -18.40 3.66 -0.71
C ALA A 320 -18.85 2.69 -1.83
N THR A 321 -18.18 2.78 -2.96
CA THR A 321 -18.39 1.87 -4.09
C THR A 321 -17.79 0.50 -3.78
N ALA A 322 -18.56 -0.56 -4.01
CA ALA A 322 -18.14 -1.94 -3.99
C ALA A 322 -18.20 -2.53 -5.40
N THR A 323 -17.13 -3.19 -5.85
CA THR A 323 -17.04 -3.75 -7.20
C THR A 323 -17.53 -5.20 -7.20
N LEU A 324 -18.45 -5.55 -8.11
CA LEU A 324 -18.65 -6.93 -8.55
C LEU A 324 -17.66 -7.21 -9.66
N ALA A 325 -16.73 -8.14 -9.44
CA ALA A 325 -16.00 -8.77 -10.54
C ALA A 325 -16.50 -10.21 -10.73
N ILE A 326 -16.42 -10.71 -11.95
CA ILE A 326 -16.64 -12.14 -12.19
C ILE A 326 -15.28 -12.82 -12.20
N GLY A 327 -15.11 -13.83 -11.32
CA GLY A 327 -13.88 -14.61 -11.17
C GLY A 327 -13.44 -15.10 -12.54
N ARG A 328 -12.36 -14.51 -13.04
CA ARG A 328 -11.98 -14.67 -14.44
C ARG A 328 -11.00 -15.81 -14.52
N ALA A 329 -11.48 -17.02 -14.77
CA ALA A 329 -10.62 -18.05 -15.36
C ALA A 329 -9.94 -17.43 -16.60
N PRO A 330 -8.65 -17.73 -16.86
CA PRO A 330 -7.94 -17.26 -18.03
C PRO A 330 -8.80 -17.49 -19.26
N THR A 331 -8.95 -16.46 -20.09
CA THR A 331 -9.74 -16.59 -21.32
C THR A 331 -8.84 -17.14 -22.42
N PRO A 332 -9.26 -18.15 -23.20
CA PRO A 332 -8.50 -18.62 -24.34
C PRO A 332 -8.11 -17.48 -25.27
N SER A 333 -6.82 -17.33 -25.53
CA SER A 333 -6.25 -16.24 -26.33
C SER A 333 -4.85 -16.61 -26.80
N THR A 334 -4.44 -16.07 -27.94
CA THR A 334 -3.06 -16.13 -28.44
C THR A 334 -2.29 -14.82 -28.18
N LEU A 335 -2.91 -13.85 -27.51
CA LEU A 335 -2.36 -12.56 -27.13
C LEU A 335 -2.51 -12.35 -25.62
N PRO A 336 -1.61 -11.58 -24.98
CA PRO A 336 -1.75 -11.25 -23.57
C PRO A 336 -3.00 -10.41 -23.34
N ASP A 337 -3.66 -10.61 -22.19
CA ASP A 337 -4.66 -9.67 -21.70
C ASP A 337 -4.03 -8.49 -20.96
N ALA A 338 -4.86 -7.56 -20.47
CA ALA A 338 -4.36 -6.34 -19.81
C ALA A 338 -3.54 -6.65 -18.54
N VAL A 339 -3.87 -7.69 -17.78
CA VAL A 339 -3.19 -8.00 -16.51
C VAL A 339 -1.89 -8.76 -16.79
N GLN A 340 -1.88 -9.63 -17.79
CA GLN A 340 -0.66 -10.23 -18.32
C GLN A 340 0.27 -9.17 -18.93
N GLN A 341 -0.27 -8.15 -19.61
CA GLN A 341 0.53 -7.03 -20.11
C GLN A 341 1.14 -6.22 -18.95
N MET A 342 0.38 -5.94 -17.89
CA MET A 342 0.93 -5.30 -16.68
C MET A 342 2.05 -6.12 -16.04
N GLN A 343 2.00 -7.44 -16.08
CA GLN A 343 3.10 -8.29 -15.66
C GLN A 343 4.30 -8.15 -16.59
N MET A 344 4.10 -8.32 -17.90
CA MET A 344 5.17 -8.17 -18.90
C MET A 344 5.87 -6.82 -18.82
N ASP A 345 5.15 -5.75 -18.46
CA ASP A 345 5.70 -4.41 -18.28
C ASP A 345 6.61 -4.29 -17.05
N ARG A 346 6.46 -5.17 -16.04
CA ARG A 346 7.37 -5.23 -14.89
C ARG A 346 8.79 -5.59 -15.32
N LYS A 347 8.94 -6.55 -16.25
CA LYS A 347 10.17 -7.13 -16.84
C LYS A 347 11.25 -7.66 -15.88
N TYR A 348 11.48 -7.01 -14.75
CA TYR A 348 12.63 -7.22 -13.90
C TYR A 348 12.29 -7.05 -12.41
N GLY A 349 12.61 -8.05 -11.60
CA GLY A 349 12.26 -8.12 -10.17
C GLY A 349 13.38 -8.66 -9.28
N MET A 350 13.22 -8.46 -7.97
CA MET A 350 14.04 -9.08 -6.94
C MET A 350 13.29 -10.26 -6.32
N PHE A 351 13.97 -11.38 -6.08
CA PHE A 351 13.50 -12.40 -5.14
C PHE A 351 14.26 -12.27 -3.82
N CYS A 352 13.61 -12.43 -2.69
CA CYS A 352 14.28 -12.62 -1.40
C CYS A 352 13.85 -13.96 -0.78
N HIS A 353 14.75 -14.94 -0.80
CA HIS A 353 14.65 -16.14 0.03
C HIS A 353 15.21 -15.87 1.43
N PHE A 354 14.34 -15.92 2.42
CA PHE A 354 14.67 -15.66 3.83
C PHE A 354 13.79 -16.49 4.75
N GLY A 355 14.35 -17.04 5.83
CA GLY A 355 13.61 -17.92 6.74
C GLY A 355 14.53 -18.76 7.61
N VAL A 356 13.99 -19.82 8.23
CA VAL A 356 14.77 -20.74 9.10
C VAL A 356 15.99 -21.33 8.38
N ASN A 357 15.88 -21.56 7.08
CA ASN A 357 16.93 -22.10 6.22
C ASN A 357 18.19 -21.19 6.19
N THR A 358 18.03 -19.86 6.26
CA THR A 358 19.12 -18.87 6.38
C THR A 358 19.97 -19.11 7.63
N PHE A 359 19.34 -19.50 8.74
CA PHE A 359 20.01 -19.75 10.01
C PHE A 359 20.57 -21.16 10.11
N ALA A 360 20.01 -22.09 9.32
CA ALA A 360 20.45 -23.47 9.21
C ALA A 360 21.62 -23.68 8.23
N ASP A 361 21.94 -22.69 7.38
CA ASP A 361 22.94 -22.83 6.30
C ASP A 361 22.54 -23.93 5.29
N GLN A 362 21.25 -23.98 4.95
CA GLN A 362 20.70 -25.01 4.07
C GLN A 362 19.74 -24.40 3.05
N GLU A 363 19.66 -25.01 1.86
CA GLU A 363 18.61 -24.70 0.89
C GLU A 363 17.24 -25.11 1.41
N TRP A 364 17.07 -26.40 1.75
CA TRP A 364 15.82 -26.99 2.18
C TRP A 364 15.98 -27.75 3.49
N THR A 365 15.29 -27.30 4.54
CA THR A 365 15.14 -28.08 5.78
C THR A 365 13.86 -28.92 5.74
N ASP A 366 13.73 -29.89 6.64
CA ASP A 366 12.60 -30.84 6.67
C ASP A 366 11.42 -30.42 7.54
N GLY A 367 11.38 -29.14 7.94
CA GLY A 367 10.35 -28.58 8.81
C GLY A 367 10.41 -29.07 10.26
N THR A 368 11.52 -29.72 10.68
CA THR A 368 11.72 -30.15 12.08
C THR A 368 12.50 -29.15 12.93
N LEU A 369 13.17 -28.16 12.32
CA LEU A 369 13.91 -27.15 13.07
C LEU A 369 12.97 -26.39 14.00
N PRO A 370 13.36 -26.08 15.24
CA PRO A 370 12.55 -25.23 16.11
C PRO A 370 12.28 -23.86 15.47
N ALA A 371 11.09 -23.29 15.68
CA ALA A 371 10.77 -21.92 15.23
C ALA A 371 11.79 -20.89 15.77
N THR A 372 12.36 -21.15 16.96
CA THR A 372 13.41 -20.34 17.58
C THR A 372 14.72 -20.29 16.79
N THR A 373 14.93 -21.18 15.82
CA THR A 373 16.06 -21.11 14.88
C THR A 373 16.03 -19.83 14.06
N PHE A 374 14.85 -19.29 13.74
CA PHE A 374 14.74 -17.98 13.12
C PHE A 374 15.07 -16.89 14.14
N ASN A 375 16.22 -16.25 13.98
CA ASN A 375 16.73 -15.26 14.94
C ASN A 375 17.58 -14.15 14.29
N PRO A 376 17.01 -13.33 13.38
CA PRO A 376 17.74 -12.21 12.82
C PRO A 376 18.08 -11.17 13.88
N THR A 377 19.21 -10.47 13.71
CA THR A 377 19.57 -9.33 14.56
C THR A 377 18.70 -8.11 14.24
N ALA A 378 18.53 -7.79 12.97
CA ALA A 378 17.57 -6.82 12.45
C ALA A 378 16.97 -7.35 11.13
N VAL A 379 15.86 -6.77 10.66
CA VAL A 379 15.35 -7.00 9.31
C VAL A 379 15.20 -5.64 8.68
N ASP A 380 16.11 -5.29 7.77
CA ASP A 380 16.12 -3.99 7.10
C ASP A 380 15.46 -4.09 5.73
N ALA A 381 14.12 -4.15 5.74
CA ALA A 381 13.33 -4.25 4.51
C ALA A 381 13.51 -3.05 3.57
N ASP A 382 13.76 -1.84 4.12
CA ASP A 382 14.05 -0.66 3.31
C ASP A 382 15.36 -0.83 2.54
N GLN A 383 16.41 -1.42 3.12
CA GLN A 383 17.65 -1.73 2.41
C GLN A 383 17.42 -2.69 1.23
N TRP A 384 16.52 -3.67 1.38
CA TRP A 384 16.23 -4.64 0.31
C TRP A 384 15.51 -3.95 -0.85
N VAL A 385 14.44 -3.21 -0.53
CA VAL A 385 13.61 -2.53 -1.52
C VAL A 385 14.37 -1.39 -2.21
N LEU A 386 15.19 -0.63 -1.48
CA LEU A 386 16.02 0.42 -2.08
C LEU A 386 17.11 -0.15 -2.99
N ALA A 387 17.70 -1.30 -2.65
CA ALA A 387 18.64 -1.99 -3.54
C ALA A 387 17.94 -2.45 -4.82
N ALA A 388 16.76 -3.05 -4.72
CA ALA A 388 15.94 -3.44 -5.88
C ALA A 388 15.57 -2.22 -6.75
N LYS A 389 15.12 -1.13 -6.12
CA LYS A 389 14.76 0.12 -6.80
C LYS A 389 15.95 0.70 -7.54
N ALA A 390 17.10 0.83 -6.88
CA ALA A 390 18.33 1.35 -7.46
C ALA A 390 18.82 0.47 -8.61
N ALA A 391 18.57 -0.84 -8.55
CA ALA A 391 18.86 -1.78 -9.63
C ALA A 391 17.89 -1.67 -10.83
N GLY A 392 16.87 -0.82 -10.74
CA GLY A 392 15.84 -0.67 -11.77
C GLY A 392 14.87 -1.85 -11.83
N MET A 393 14.67 -2.58 -10.74
CA MET A 393 13.60 -3.59 -10.62
C MET A 393 12.25 -2.91 -10.37
N ARG A 394 11.14 -3.60 -10.69
CA ARG A 394 9.76 -3.08 -10.56
C ARG A 394 8.94 -3.75 -9.46
N TYR A 395 9.44 -4.85 -8.92
CA TYR A 395 8.76 -5.61 -7.88
C TYR A 395 9.76 -6.41 -7.05
N LEU A 396 9.31 -6.80 -5.85
CA LEU A 396 10.02 -7.70 -4.95
C LEU A 396 9.11 -8.87 -4.59
N LEU A 397 9.56 -10.08 -4.91
CA LEU A 397 8.99 -11.37 -4.57
C LEU A 397 9.62 -11.88 -3.27
N LEU A 398 8.83 -12.10 -2.23
CA LEU A 398 9.31 -12.57 -0.93
C LEU A 398 8.86 -14.02 -0.67
N THR A 399 9.77 -14.89 -0.21
CA THR A 399 9.38 -16.20 0.35
C THR A 399 8.62 -16.02 1.66
N THR A 400 7.30 -15.88 1.61
CA THR A 400 6.50 -15.71 2.84
C THR A 400 6.44 -17.02 3.63
N LYS A 401 6.38 -18.15 2.92
CA LYS A 401 6.53 -19.51 3.45
C LYS A 401 7.26 -20.40 2.44
N HIS A 402 8.37 -21.00 2.86
CA HIS A 402 9.15 -21.93 2.03
C HIS A 402 8.79 -23.40 2.35
N HIS A 403 9.44 -24.38 1.71
CA HIS A 403 9.11 -25.80 1.82
C HIS A 403 9.13 -26.36 3.25
N ASP A 404 9.96 -25.79 4.12
CA ASP A 404 10.02 -26.14 5.54
C ASP A 404 8.72 -25.82 6.30
N GLY A 405 7.88 -24.94 5.77
CA GLY A 405 6.58 -24.56 6.35
C GLY A 405 6.63 -23.36 7.30
N PHE A 406 7.82 -22.78 7.56
CA PHE A 406 7.94 -21.65 8.47
C PHE A 406 7.35 -20.38 7.86
N CYS A 407 6.38 -19.77 8.55
CA CYS A 407 5.72 -18.55 8.08
C CYS A 407 6.45 -17.29 8.57
N LEU A 408 6.76 -16.38 7.64
CA LEU A 408 7.41 -15.09 7.92
C LEU A 408 6.48 -14.01 8.50
N TRP A 409 5.23 -14.36 8.79
CA TRP A 409 4.23 -13.51 9.41
C TRP A 409 3.52 -14.28 10.54
N PRO A 410 2.91 -13.60 11.53
CA PRO A 410 2.21 -14.24 12.64
C PRO A 410 0.86 -14.80 12.16
N SER A 411 0.86 -16.01 11.61
CA SER A 411 -0.33 -16.62 11.02
C SER A 411 -1.24 -17.17 12.11
N ALA A 412 -2.55 -16.93 12.02
CA ALA A 412 -3.51 -17.49 12.97
C ALA A 412 -3.71 -19.02 12.81
N TYR A 413 -3.15 -19.61 11.75
CA TYR A 413 -3.43 -20.99 11.33
C TYR A 413 -2.29 -21.98 11.63
N THR A 414 -1.14 -21.52 12.13
CA THR A 414 -0.02 -22.38 12.52
C THR A 414 0.73 -21.78 13.71
N THR A 415 1.49 -22.62 14.43
CA THR A 415 2.46 -22.17 15.44
C THR A 415 3.89 -22.25 14.92
N TYR A 416 4.09 -22.56 13.64
CA TYR A 416 5.41 -22.64 13.02
C TYR A 416 5.68 -21.37 12.21
N ASP A 417 5.86 -20.27 12.94
CA ASP A 417 5.92 -18.92 12.40
C ASP A 417 6.81 -17.99 13.23
N VAL A 418 6.91 -16.73 12.79
CA VAL A 418 7.68 -15.68 13.49
C VAL A 418 7.18 -15.41 14.91
N ALA A 419 5.88 -15.55 15.20
CA ALA A 419 5.32 -15.36 16.55
C ALA A 419 5.87 -16.39 17.55
N SER A 420 6.28 -17.57 17.07
CA SER A 420 6.89 -18.64 17.87
C SER A 420 8.42 -18.68 17.79
N SER A 421 9.03 -17.69 17.14
CA SER A 421 10.48 -17.63 16.93
C SER A 421 11.23 -16.93 18.07
N SER A 422 12.55 -16.75 17.90
CA SER A 422 13.35 -15.92 18.82
C SER A 422 13.07 -14.41 18.62
N ARG A 423 12.27 -14.05 17.62
CA ARG A 423 11.89 -12.69 17.24
C ARG A 423 10.36 -12.55 17.06
N PRO A 424 9.56 -12.76 18.12
CA PRO A 424 8.09 -12.66 18.06
C PRO A 424 7.59 -11.23 17.83
N ASP A 425 8.48 -10.24 17.89
CA ASP A 425 8.22 -8.84 17.57
C ASP A 425 8.16 -8.54 16.07
N LEU A 426 8.53 -9.51 15.21
CA LEU A 426 8.62 -9.31 13.77
C LEU A 426 7.40 -9.84 13.03
N ASP A 427 6.97 -9.06 12.03
CA ASP A 427 6.20 -9.50 10.88
C ASP A 427 7.00 -9.09 9.64
N VAL A 428 7.74 -10.03 9.05
CA VAL A 428 8.66 -9.71 7.95
C VAL A 428 7.87 -9.38 6.69
N VAL A 429 6.73 -10.02 6.47
CA VAL A 429 5.85 -9.75 5.32
C VAL A 429 5.33 -8.31 5.39
N LYS A 430 4.92 -7.84 6.57
CA LYS A 430 4.50 -6.44 6.79
C LYS A 430 5.65 -5.45 6.55
N LEU A 431 6.84 -5.73 7.08
CA LEU A 431 8.00 -4.87 6.89
C LEU A 431 8.35 -4.68 5.40
N VAL A 432 8.33 -5.77 4.63
CA VAL A 432 8.68 -5.76 3.21
C VAL A 432 7.57 -5.16 2.35
N SER A 433 6.31 -5.50 2.59
CA SER A 433 5.17 -4.91 1.87
C SER A 433 5.08 -3.40 2.10
N ASP A 434 5.26 -2.93 3.35
CA ASP A 434 5.27 -1.50 3.66
C ASP A 434 6.47 -0.79 3.02
N ALA A 435 7.66 -1.41 2.99
CA ALA A 435 8.82 -0.84 2.30
C ALA A 435 8.57 -0.74 0.79
N CYS A 436 7.98 -1.77 0.17
CA CYS A 436 7.60 -1.75 -1.24
C CYS A 436 6.64 -0.58 -1.52
N GLN A 437 5.60 -0.43 -0.70
CA GLN A 437 4.65 0.67 -0.82
C GLN A 437 5.32 2.05 -0.65
N ARG A 438 6.19 2.21 0.36
CA ARG A 438 6.91 3.47 0.61
C ARG A 438 7.79 3.89 -0.57
N HIS A 439 8.43 2.94 -1.24
CA HIS A 439 9.42 3.23 -2.29
C HIS A 439 8.89 3.04 -3.71
N GLY A 440 7.62 2.66 -3.87
CA GLY A 440 6.98 2.51 -5.18
C GLY A 440 7.38 1.23 -5.92
N LEU A 441 7.70 0.15 -5.22
CA LEU A 441 7.83 -1.19 -5.80
C LEU A 441 6.53 -1.97 -5.61
N ARG A 442 6.19 -2.83 -6.57
CA ARG A 442 5.09 -3.80 -6.40
C ARG A 442 5.55 -4.92 -5.47
N PHE A 443 4.68 -5.34 -4.56
CA PHE A 443 4.93 -6.47 -3.67
C PHE A 443 4.38 -7.76 -4.27
N ALA A 444 5.15 -8.84 -4.19
CA ALA A 444 4.79 -10.17 -4.66
C ALA A 444 5.11 -11.23 -3.60
N VAL A 445 4.32 -12.30 -3.57
CA VAL A 445 4.38 -13.34 -2.55
C VAL A 445 4.73 -14.69 -3.17
N TYR A 446 5.76 -15.34 -2.65
CA TYR A 446 6.01 -16.75 -2.88
C TYR A 446 5.37 -17.55 -1.76
N TYR A 447 4.69 -18.64 -2.10
CA TYR A 447 4.07 -19.55 -1.15
C TYR A 447 4.33 -21.00 -1.58
N SER A 448 4.95 -21.78 -0.71
CA SER A 448 5.17 -23.20 -0.95
C SER A 448 3.87 -24.01 -0.80
N LEU A 449 3.48 -24.75 -1.85
CA LEU A 449 2.48 -25.81 -1.79
C LEU A 449 2.98 -26.97 -0.93
N TRP A 450 4.27 -27.31 -1.03
CA TRP A 450 4.89 -28.34 -0.20
C TRP A 450 5.20 -27.78 1.20
N ASP A 451 4.49 -28.21 2.24
CA ASP A 451 4.70 -27.74 3.62
C ASP A 451 5.14 -28.88 4.52
N ARG A 452 6.46 -29.01 4.75
CA ARG A 452 7.06 -30.14 5.48
C ARG A 452 6.81 -30.10 7.00
N ASN A 453 6.20 -29.03 7.52
CA ASN A 453 5.79 -28.93 8.92
C ASN A 453 4.33 -29.35 9.13
N TRP A 454 3.45 -29.05 8.16
CA TRP A 454 2.00 -29.23 8.29
C TRP A 454 1.60 -30.63 8.75
N ASN A 455 0.60 -30.67 9.66
CA ASN A 455 0.02 -31.88 10.25
C ASN A 455 1.09 -32.82 10.82
N ASN A 456 1.98 -32.28 11.66
CA ASN A 456 3.09 -33.00 12.29
C ASN A 456 4.05 -33.66 11.27
N GLY A 457 4.32 -32.95 10.18
CA GLY A 457 5.20 -33.43 9.11
C GLY A 457 4.57 -34.49 8.21
N ALA A 458 3.25 -34.51 8.08
CA ALA A 458 2.54 -35.41 7.17
C ALA A 458 3.03 -35.28 5.72
N MET A 459 3.58 -34.11 5.36
CA MET A 459 4.10 -33.80 4.03
C MET A 459 5.64 -33.82 3.94
N ARG A 460 6.37 -34.42 4.89
CA ARG A 460 7.85 -34.45 4.83
C ARG A 460 8.43 -35.26 3.67
N ALA A 461 7.69 -36.25 3.20
CA ALA A 461 8.10 -37.09 2.09
C ALA A 461 8.06 -36.31 0.77
N THR A 462 8.98 -36.64 -0.14
CA THR A 462 9.10 -36.00 -1.47
C THR A 462 8.10 -36.54 -2.49
N SER A 463 7.33 -37.57 -2.13
CA SER A 463 6.17 -38.06 -2.87
C SER A 463 5.07 -38.40 -1.87
N LEU A 464 3.93 -37.73 -1.96
CA LEU A 464 2.83 -37.86 -1.02
C LEU A 464 1.62 -38.48 -1.72
N ASP A 465 1.08 -39.54 -1.12
CA ASP A 465 -0.29 -39.95 -1.32
C ASP A 465 -1.16 -39.07 -0.41
N LEU A 466 -1.60 -37.93 -0.93
CA LEU A 466 -2.61 -37.13 -0.25
C LEU A 466 -3.95 -37.81 -0.46
N SER A 467 -4.39 -38.59 0.54
CA SER A 467 -5.79 -39.02 0.56
C SER A 467 -6.70 -37.80 0.33
N PRO A 468 -7.86 -37.95 -0.34
CA PRO A 468 -8.73 -36.81 -0.66
C PRO A 468 -9.10 -35.94 0.56
N ALA A 469 -9.19 -36.54 1.75
CA ALA A 469 -9.42 -35.82 3.00
C ALA A 469 -8.25 -34.93 3.42
N ASN A 470 -7.00 -35.40 3.26
CA ASN A 470 -5.80 -34.62 3.56
C ASN A 470 -5.60 -33.49 2.53
N SER A 471 -5.87 -33.75 1.25
CA SER A 471 -5.89 -32.71 0.21
C SER A 471 -6.89 -31.60 0.58
N ALA A 472 -8.14 -31.94 0.88
CA ALA A 472 -9.16 -30.95 1.24
C ALA A 472 -8.80 -30.14 2.51
N ALA A 473 -8.28 -30.80 3.54
CA ALA A 473 -7.84 -30.15 4.78
C ALA A 473 -6.67 -29.19 4.53
N TYR A 474 -5.68 -29.61 3.73
CA TYR A 474 -4.54 -28.76 3.40
C TYR A 474 -4.91 -27.58 2.50
N VAL A 475 -5.75 -27.79 1.48
CA VAL A 475 -6.26 -26.72 0.63
C VAL A 475 -7.01 -25.68 1.48
N THR A 476 -7.78 -26.11 2.48
CA THR A 476 -8.44 -25.20 3.43
C THR A 476 -7.42 -24.40 4.24
N TYR A 477 -6.41 -25.07 4.82
CA TYR A 477 -5.32 -24.41 5.55
C TYR A 477 -4.57 -23.40 4.67
N MET A 478 -4.22 -23.76 3.44
CA MET A 478 -3.57 -22.88 2.47
C MET A 478 -4.44 -21.68 2.13
N LYS A 479 -5.72 -21.88 1.83
CA LYS A 479 -6.65 -20.78 1.51
C LYS A 479 -6.78 -19.79 2.66
N ASN A 480 -6.76 -20.27 3.90
CA ASN A 480 -6.78 -19.41 5.08
C ASN A 480 -5.50 -18.54 5.16
N GLN A 481 -4.32 -19.13 4.98
CA GLN A 481 -3.05 -18.39 4.96
C GLN A 481 -2.96 -17.41 3.78
N LEU A 482 -3.40 -17.81 2.58
CA LEU A 482 -3.47 -16.93 1.43
C LEU A 482 -4.46 -15.79 1.64
N THR A 483 -5.54 -16.01 2.39
CA THR A 483 -6.45 -14.92 2.77
C THR A 483 -5.71 -13.88 3.61
N GLU A 484 -4.98 -14.29 4.65
CA GLU A 484 -4.15 -13.36 5.45
C GLU A 484 -3.18 -12.56 4.58
N LEU A 485 -2.45 -13.25 3.70
CA LEU A 485 -1.45 -12.66 2.81
C LEU A 485 -2.05 -11.67 1.79
N LEU A 486 -3.27 -11.93 1.31
CA LEU A 486 -3.89 -11.13 0.25
C LEU A 486 -4.85 -10.05 0.80
N THR A 487 -5.13 -10.02 2.10
CA THR A 487 -5.96 -8.98 2.74
C THR A 487 -5.16 -8.00 3.60
N ASN A 488 -4.08 -8.45 4.28
CA ASN A 488 -3.46 -7.67 5.35
C ASN A 488 -2.22 -6.88 4.92
N TYR A 489 -1.70 -7.12 3.71
CA TYR A 489 -0.39 -6.61 3.25
C TYR A 489 -0.48 -5.69 2.02
N GLY A 490 -1.66 -5.10 1.79
CA GLY A 490 -1.90 -4.21 0.66
C GLY A 490 -1.98 -4.92 -0.69
N PRO A 491 -1.80 -4.20 -1.81
CA PRO A 491 -1.88 -4.78 -3.15
C PRO A 491 -0.76 -5.79 -3.42
N VAL A 492 -1.14 -6.99 -3.83
CA VAL A 492 -0.20 -8.06 -4.18
C VAL A 492 -0.23 -8.27 -5.70
N ALA A 493 0.92 -8.08 -6.34
CA ALA A 493 1.03 -8.13 -7.80
C ALA A 493 1.17 -9.55 -8.36
N GLU A 494 1.62 -10.49 -7.54
CA GLU A 494 1.89 -11.87 -7.96
C GLU A 494 1.91 -12.83 -6.77
N LEU A 495 1.36 -14.03 -7.00
CA LEU A 495 1.44 -15.21 -6.15
C LEU A 495 2.18 -16.31 -6.92
N TRP A 496 3.35 -16.66 -6.41
CA TRP A 496 4.24 -17.69 -6.96
C TRP A 496 4.14 -18.96 -6.12
N LEU A 497 3.59 -20.04 -6.69
CA LEU A 497 3.34 -21.30 -5.99
C LEU A 497 4.40 -22.35 -6.33
N ASP A 498 5.01 -22.97 -5.32
CA ASP A 498 6.10 -23.93 -5.52
C ASP A 498 5.85 -25.30 -4.91
N GLY A 499 6.65 -26.30 -5.30
CA GLY A 499 6.60 -27.63 -4.70
C GLY A 499 5.42 -28.47 -5.20
N GLY A 500 4.70 -28.04 -6.23
CA GLY A 500 3.54 -28.77 -6.75
C GLY A 500 3.84 -30.21 -7.21
N TRP A 501 5.10 -30.52 -7.53
CA TRP A 501 5.52 -31.83 -8.02
C TRP A 501 5.50 -32.97 -6.99
N VAL A 502 5.26 -32.69 -5.70
CA VAL A 502 5.28 -33.73 -4.65
C VAL A 502 4.00 -34.60 -4.62
N THR A 503 2.96 -34.21 -5.35
CA THR A 503 1.70 -34.94 -5.47
C THR A 503 1.06 -34.64 -6.85
N PRO A 504 0.08 -35.42 -7.34
CA PRO A 504 -0.62 -35.13 -8.58
C PRO A 504 -1.20 -33.71 -8.63
N SER A 505 -1.21 -33.10 -9.82
CA SER A 505 -1.62 -31.70 -9.98
C SER A 505 -3.07 -31.41 -9.53
N GLU A 506 -3.96 -32.39 -9.69
CA GLU A 506 -5.37 -32.30 -9.32
C GLU A 506 -5.61 -32.18 -7.81
N ASP A 507 -4.71 -32.76 -6.99
CA ASP A 507 -4.85 -32.80 -5.54
C ASP A 507 -4.58 -31.43 -4.88
N TRP A 508 -3.96 -30.49 -5.59
CA TRP A 508 -3.79 -29.12 -5.10
C TRP A 508 -5.03 -28.26 -5.23
N ASN A 509 -6.02 -28.70 -6.03
CA ASN A 509 -7.22 -27.93 -6.34
C ASN A 509 -6.90 -26.47 -6.73
N ILE A 510 -5.97 -26.31 -7.67
CA ILE A 510 -5.55 -25.00 -8.21
C ILE A 510 -6.74 -24.12 -8.62
N PRO A 511 -7.84 -24.63 -9.23
CA PRO A 511 -9.01 -23.81 -9.50
C PRO A 511 -9.56 -23.09 -8.25
N ALA A 512 -9.73 -23.79 -7.13
CA ALA A 512 -10.27 -23.19 -5.91
C ALA A 512 -9.30 -22.19 -5.24
N VAL A 513 -7.99 -22.36 -5.45
CA VAL A 513 -6.96 -21.43 -4.98
C VAL A 513 -6.96 -20.18 -5.87
N TYR A 514 -6.91 -20.36 -7.18
CA TYR A 514 -6.93 -19.28 -8.16
C TYR A 514 -8.18 -18.41 -7.98
N ASP A 515 -9.35 -19.02 -7.81
CA ASP A 515 -10.61 -18.32 -7.56
C ASP A 515 -10.55 -17.44 -6.30
N LEU A 516 -10.00 -17.98 -5.21
CA LEU A 516 -9.80 -17.20 -3.99
C LEU A 516 -8.88 -16.01 -4.25
N VAL A 517 -7.74 -16.24 -4.90
CA VAL A 517 -6.75 -15.19 -5.17
C VAL A 517 -7.37 -14.09 -6.02
N LYS A 518 -8.05 -14.45 -7.11
CA LYS A 518 -8.76 -13.47 -7.96
C LYS A 518 -9.90 -12.79 -7.23
N SER A 519 -10.47 -13.41 -6.20
CA SER A 519 -11.51 -12.76 -5.40
C SER A 519 -11.00 -11.70 -4.43
N LEU A 520 -9.80 -11.89 -3.92
CA LEU A 520 -9.18 -10.94 -2.99
C LEU A 520 -8.34 -9.89 -3.73
N GLN A 521 -7.66 -10.30 -4.79
CA GLN A 521 -6.71 -9.49 -5.57
C GLN A 521 -6.88 -9.81 -7.07
N PRO A 522 -7.87 -9.21 -7.77
CA PRO A 522 -8.17 -9.53 -9.18
C PRO A 522 -6.99 -9.36 -10.15
N GLU A 523 -6.08 -8.44 -9.86
CA GLU A 523 -4.89 -8.16 -10.67
C GLU A 523 -3.67 -9.04 -10.30
N CYS A 524 -3.71 -9.76 -9.17
CA CYS A 524 -2.62 -10.62 -8.72
C CYS A 524 -2.39 -11.76 -9.72
N GLN A 525 -1.19 -11.85 -10.28
CA GLN A 525 -0.82 -12.91 -11.21
C GLN A 525 -0.56 -14.21 -10.46
N VAL A 526 -1.05 -15.34 -10.97
CA VAL A 526 -0.89 -16.64 -10.32
C VAL A 526 -0.19 -17.61 -11.27
N SER A 527 0.82 -18.30 -10.76
CA SER A 527 1.43 -19.44 -11.44
C SER A 527 1.92 -20.46 -10.43
N VAL A 528 2.00 -21.71 -10.89
CA VAL A 528 2.68 -22.80 -10.19
C VAL A 528 3.95 -23.14 -10.94
N ASN A 529 5.06 -23.32 -10.21
CA ASN A 529 6.32 -23.77 -10.75
C ASN A 529 6.15 -25.09 -11.51
N TRP A 530 6.89 -25.25 -12.62
CA TRP A 530 6.67 -26.32 -13.60
C TRP A 530 5.27 -26.29 -14.24
N THR A 531 4.84 -25.09 -14.65
CA THR A 531 3.50 -24.81 -15.20
C THR A 531 3.14 -25.66 -16.42
N VAL A 532 4.12 -25.92 -17.30
CA VAL A 532 3.95 -26.57 -18.59
C VAL A 532 4.54 -27.97 -18.57
N GLY A 533 3.80 -28.93 -19.13
CA GLY A 533 4.22 -30.31 -19.32
C GLY A 533 3.07 -31.28 -19.06
N PRO A 534 3.17 -32.54 -19.51
CA PRO A 534 2.20 -33.55 -19.13
C PRO A 534 2.31 -33.86 -17.63
N GLU A 535 1.25 -34.47 -17.10
CA GLU A 535 1.23 -34.97 -15.72
C GLU A 535 2.42 -35.90 -15.47
N GLY A 536 3.13 -35.68 -14.35
CA GLY A 536 4.29 -36.49 -13.96
C GLY A 536 5.58 -36.30 -14.79
N SER A 537 5.65 -35.37 -15.75
CA SER A 537 6.86 -35.17 -16.58
C SER A 537 7.24 -33.70 -16.78
N ASN A 538 8.35 -33.28 -16.19
CA ASN A 538 8.85 -31.91 -16.26
C ASN A 538 9.43 -31.59 -17.65
N VAL A 539 8.87 -30.59 -18.32
CA VAL A 539 9.36 -30.09 -19.61
C VAL A 539 10.08 -28.76 -19.38
N THR A 540 11.40 -28.76 -19.56
CA THR A 540 12.21 -27.54 -19.40
C THR A 540 11.86 -26.51 -20.48
N PRO A 541 11.98 -25.19 -20.21
CA PRO A 541 11.68 -24.13 -21.19
C PRO A 541 12.39 -24.29 -22.54
N ALA A 542 13.60 -24.85 -22.55
CA ALA A 542 14.35 -25.14 -23.76
C ALA A 542 13.64 -26.15 -24.70
N ASN A 543 12.84 -27.04 -24.14
CA ASN A 543 12.15 -28.11 -24.86
C ASN A 543 10.66 -27.82 -25.10
N GLN A 544 10.08 -26.85 -24.39
CA GLN A 544 8.69 -26.45 -24.56
C GLN A 544 8.38 -26.01 -25.99
N GLN A 545 7.19 -26.33 -26.50
CA GLN A 545 6.71 -25.99 -27.83
C GLN A 545 5.33 -25.33 -27.78
N PRO A 546 4.94 -24.56 -28.81
CA PRO A 546 3.57 -24.09 -28.94
C PRO A 546 2.59 -25.26 -28.90
N GLY A 547 1.60 -25.18 -28.03
CA GLY A 547 0.56 -26.19 -27.89
C GLY A 547 0.80 -27.21 -26.77
N ASP A 548 1.96 -27.21 -26.12
CA ASP A 548 2.21 -28.09 -24.96
C ASP A 548 1.14 -27.90 -23.87
N PRO A 549 0.79 -28.97 -23.13
CA PRO A 549 -0.28 -28.91 -22.14
C PRO A 549 0.14 -28.11 -20.90
N LEU A 550 -0.81 -27.36 -20.35
CA LEU A 550 -0.72 -26.75 -19.03
C LEU A 550 -1.04 -27.80 -17.97
N ARG A 551 -0.05 -28.12 -17.13
CA ARG A 551 -0.21 -29.04 -16.00
C ARG A 551 -1.05 -28.41 -14.90
N TYR A 552 -0.64 -27.23 -14.47
CA TYR A 552 -1.36 -26.45 -13.46
C TYR A 552 -2.20 -25.42 -14.17
N PHE A 553 -3.52 -25.54 -14.01
CA PHE A 553 -4.49 -24.63 -14.60
C PHE A 553 -5.63 -24.40 -13.60
N PRO A 554 -6.15 -23.16 -13.47
CA PRO A 554 -5.76 -21.92 -14.13
C PRO A 554 -4.33 -21.41 -13.84
N SER A 555 -3.73 -20.67 -14.77
CA SER A 555 -2.46 -19.95 -14.60
C SER A 555 -2.44 -18.69 -15.47
N ASP A 556 -1.85 -17.59 -14.99
CA ASP A 556 -1.73 -16.32 -15.73
C ASP A 556 -0.40 -16.18 -16.47
N PHE A 557 0.63 -16.84 -15.97
CA PHE A 557 1.95 -16.93 -16.58
C PHE A 557 2.51 -18.33 -16.43
N ARG A 558 3.71 -18.57 -16.97
CA ARG A 558 4.43 -19.82 -16.76
C ARG A 558 5.81 -19.58 -16.19
N THR A 559 6.27 -20.54 -15.40
CA THR A 559 7.61 -20.55 -14.84
C THR A 559 8.11 -21.99 -14.67
N ALA A 560 9.43 -22.14 -14.68
CA ALA A 560 10.13 -23.40 -14.44
C ALA A 560 11.51 -23.04 -13.88
N ASP A 561 11.58 -22.90 -12.57
CA ASP A 561 12.81 -22.57 -11.85
C ASP A 561 13.88 -23.68 -12.00
N PRO A 562 15.18 -23.37 -12.13
CA PRO A 562 15.84 -22.06 -12.31
C PRO A 562 16.18 -21.78 -13.79
N PHE A 563 15.30 -22.18 -14.72
CA PHE A 563 15.64 -22.24 -16.14
C PHE A 563 15.37 -20.94 -16.89
N MET A 564 16.24 -20.62 -17.84
CA MET A 564 16.06 -19.53 -18.79
C MET A 564 15.17 -19.95 -19.97
N PRO A 565 14.43 -19.02 -20.60
CA PRO A 565 13.69 -19.31 -21.82
C PRO A 565 14.66 -19.52 -23.00
N LYS A 566 14.19 -20.19 -24.06
CA LYS A 566 14.90 -20.29 -25.33
C LYS A 566 14.55 -19.11 -26.24
N PHE A 567 15.41 -18.79 -27.21
CA PHE A 567 15.05 -17.89 -28.31
C PHE A 567 14.77 -18.70 -29.59
N ALA A 568 13.63 -18.56 -30.28
CA ALA A 568 12.41 -17.84 -29.90
C ALA A 568 11.55 -18.64 -28.91
N ASP A 569 11.02 -17.95 -27.90
CA ASP A 569 10.31 -18.53 -26.78
C ASP A 569 8.81 -18.74 -27.10
N PRO A 570 8.25 -19.96 -26.90
CA PRO A 570 6.83 -20.22 -27.13
C PRO A 570 5.96 -19.47 -26.11
N LYS A 571 4.86 -18.89 -26.60
CA LYS A 571 3.91 -18.15 -25.76
C LYS A 571 2.53 -18.77 -25.65
N THR A 572 2.21 -19.78 -26.48
CA THR A 572 0.88 -20.37 -26.56
C THR A 572 0.87 -21.83 -26.12
N PHE A 573 0.02 -22.16 -25.15
CA PHE A 573 -0.08 -23.48 -24.52
C PHE A 573 -1.53 -23.95 -24.47
N THR A 574 -1.80 -25.24 -24.25
CA THR A 574 -3.16 -25.78 -24.30
C THR A 574 -3.67 -26.32 -22.97
N HIS A 575 -4.96 -26.16 -22.74
CA HIS A 575 -5.68 -26.85 -21.67
C HIS A 575 -7.10 -27.16 -22.14
N SER A 576 -7.53 -28.42 -22.01
CA SER A 576 -8.87 -28.87 -22.41
C SER A 576 -9.28 -28.47 -23.85
N GLY A 577 -8.33 -28.54 -24.80
CA GLY A 577 -8.55 -28.22 -26.22
C GLY A 577 -8.53 -26.72 -26.56
N ASN A 578 -8.41 -25.84 -25.56
CA ASN A 578 -8.29 -24.39 -25.76
C ASN A 578 -6.82 -23.93 -25.70
N THR A 579 -6.51 -22.83 -26.38
CA THR A 579 -5.17 -22.22 -26.41
C THR A 579 -5.12 -20.96 -25.54
N TYR A 580 -4.05 -20.82 -24.75
CA TYR A 580 -3.83 -19.71 -23.82
C TYR A 580 -2.45 -19.08 -24.03
N TYR A 581 -2.36 -17.76 -23.90
CA TYR A 581 -1.11 -17.02 -23.89
C TYR A 581 -0.53 -17.03 -22.49
N LEU A 582 0.74 -17.41 -22.31
CA LEU A 582 1.45 -17.31 -21.03
C LEU A 582 2.85 -16.70 -21.23
N PRO A 583 3.12 -15.49 -20.70
CA PRO A 583 4.49 -14.98 -20.62
C PRO A 583 5.32 -15.89 -19.69
N PHE A 584 6.65 -15.90 -19.90
CA PHE A 584 7.57 -16.64 -19.05
C PHE A 584 8.25 -15.73 -18.05
N GLU A 585 8.30 -16.17 -16.80
CA GLU A 585 9.14 -15.57 -15.76
C GLU A 585 10.30 -16.52 -15.43
N ALA A 586 11.51 -16.06 -15.69
CA ALA A 586 12.76 -16.74 -15.34
C ALA A 586 13.23 -16.30 -13.94
N THR A 587 13.73 -17.24 -13.17
CA THR A 587 14.26 -17.03 -11.82
C THR A 587 15.71 -17.50 -11.77
N ILE A 588 16.61 -16.66 -11.22
CA ILE A 588 18.02 -17.01 -11.01
C ILE A 588 18.50 -16.50 -9.66
N THR A 589 19.63 -17.03 -9.18
CA THR A 589 20.31 -16.56 -7.98
C THR A 589 21.43 -15.58 -8.31
N ILE A 590 21.62 -14.53 -7.49
CA ILE A 590 22.75 -13.60 -7.61
C ILE A 590 24.03 -14.17 -6.99
N ALA A 591 23.91 -14.99 -5.95
CA ALA A 591 25.05 -15.57 -5.25
C ALA A 591 25.87 -16.45 -6.21
N ASN A 592 27.20 -16.32 -6.18
CA ASN A 592 28.07 -17.11 -7.06
C ASN A 592 27.97 -18.62 -6.77
N GLY A 593 27.73 -19.00 -5.51
CA GLY A 593 27.43 -20.37 -5.09
C GLY A 593 26.11 -20.93 -5.65
N SER A 594 25.31 -20.09 -6.32
CA SER A 594 24.00 -20.42 -6.87
C SER A 594 22.94 -20.85 -5.86
N HIS A 595 23.08 -20.40 -4.62
CA HIS A 595 22.16 -20.65 -3.52
C HIS A 595 20.96 -19.70 -3.51
N TRP A 596 19.78 -20.20 -3.15
CA TRP A 596 18.59 -19.37 -2.95
C TRP A 596 18.66 -18.71 -1.59
N PHE A 597 18.84 -19.49 -0.52
CA PHE A 597 19.07 -18.94 0.82
C PHE A 597 20.52 -18.52 1.01
N TYR A 598 20.77 -17.58 1.92
CA TYR A 598 22.13 -17.20 2.29
C TYR A 598 22.89 -18.38 2.91
N HIS A 599 24.09 -18.67 2.40
CA HIS A 599 25.05 -19.59 2.99
C HIS A 599 26.31 -18.86 3.46
N THR A 600 27.00 -19.42 4.47
CA THR A 600 28.18 -18.81 5.12
C THR A 600 29.35 -18.56 4.16
N GLY A 601 29.38 -19.22 2.99
CA GLY A 601 30.37 -19.01 1.93
C GLY A 601 29.92 -18.10 0.78
N ASP A 602 28.70 -17.55 0.82
CA ASP A 602 28.21 -16.64 -0.23
C ASP A 602 28.83 -15.24 -0.04
N GLU A 603 30.10 -15.07 -0.38
CA GLU A 603 30.79 -13.79 -0.24
C GLU A 603 30.69 -12.92 -1.50
N THR A 604 30.44 -13.53 -2.66
CA THR A 604 30.50 -12.87 -3.97
C THR A 604 29.25 -13.09 -4.81
N ALA A 605 28.90 -12.08 -5.61
CA ALA A 605 27.89 -12.18 -6.64
C ALA A 605 28.45 -12.87 -7.91
N LYS A 606 27.56 -13.41 -8.74
CA LYS A 606 27.89 -13.89 -10.09
C LYS A 606 28.53 -12.78 -10.93
N PRO A 607 29.37 -13.13 -11.92
CA PRO A 607 29.96 -12.16 -12.83
C PRO A 607 28.90 -11.29 -13.51
N LEU A 608 29.18 -9.99 -13.67
CA LEU A 608 28.24 -9.03 -14.26
C LEU A 608 27.77 -9.42 -15.66
N SER A 609 28.64 -10.00 -16.49
CA SER A 609 28.27 -10.47 -17.83
C SER A 609 27.33 -11.65 -17.81
N SER A 610 27.44 -12.54 -16.83
CA SER A 610 26.48 -13.63 -16.64
C SER A 610 25.10 -13.07 -16.30
N LEU A 611 25.03 -12.10 -15.38
CA LEU A 611 23.77 -11.44 -15.00
C LEU A 611 23.17 -10.60 -16.15
N GLU A 612 24.00 -9.89 -16.91
CA GLU A 612 23.58 -9.16 -18.11
C GLU A 612 23.03 -10.13 -19.17
N ASN A 613 23.73 -11.24 -19.41
CA ASN A 613 23.28 -12.27 -20.35
C ASN A 613 21.93 -12.86 -19.93
N SER A 614 21.76 -13.16 -18.64
CA SER A 614 20.46 -13.57 -18.11
C SER A 614 19.39 -12.51 -18.34
N PHE A 615 19.66 -11.23 -18.04
CA PHE A 615 18.70 -10.16 -18.28
C PHE A 615 18.29 -10.07 -19.74
N ASN A 616 19.24 -10.07 -20.67
CA ASN A 616 18.95 -9.99 -22.10
C ASN A 616 18.19 -11.23 -22.59
N THR A 617 18.59 -12.43 -22.17
CA THR A 617 17.92 -13.70 -22.54
C THR A 617 16.48 -13.74 -22.02
N ALA A 618 16.29 -13.42 -20.73
CA ALA A 618 14.96 -13.50 -20.10
C ALA A 618 14.05 -12.36 -20.54
N THR A 619 14.52 -11.13 -20.73
CA THR A 619 13.61 -10.03 -21.12
C THR A 619 13.37 -9.95 -22.62
N ALA A 620 14.10 -10.75 -23.41
CA ALA A 620 13.80 -10.94 -24.81
C ALA A 620 12.35 -11.44 -24.99
N GLN A 621 11.65 -10.87 -25.97
CA GLN A 621 10.32 -11.34 -26.39
C GLN A 621 9.22 -11.26 -25.31
N GLY A 622 9.31 -10.28 -24.40
CA GLY A 622 8.24 -9.94 -23.45
C GLY A 622 8.17 -10.86 -22.22
N ASN A 623 9.26 -11.52 -21.91
CA ASN A 623 9.42 -12.36 -20.73
C ASN A 623 10.03 -11.54 -19.56
N LEU A 624 10.03 -12.12 -18.35
CA LEU A 624 10.49 -11.47 -17.13
C LEU A 624 11.73 -12.18 -16.56
N LEU A 625 12.57 -11.41 -15.87
CA LEU A 625 13.65 -11.93 -15.02
C LEU A 625 13.45 -11.52 -13.56
N VAL A 626 13.52 -12.49 -12.67
CA VAL A 626 13.65 -12.27 -11.23
C VAL A 626 15.04 -12.74 -10.78
N ILE A 627 15.78 -11.85 -10.11
CA ILE A 627 17.07 -12.21 -9.51
C ILE A 627 16.90 -12.31 -8.00
N ASN A 628 17.16 -13.50 -7.46
CA ASN A 628 17.22 -13.73 -6.03
C ASN A 628 18.45 -13.09 -5.41
N CYS A 629 18.22 -12.28 -4.39
CA CYS A 629 19.21 -11.69 -3.51
C CYS A 629 18.79 -11.96 -2.07
N SER A 630 19.35 -13.01 -1.46
CA SER A 630 18.98 -13.44 -0.11
C SER A 630 19.55 -12.52 0.97
N PRO A 631 18.73 -12.11 1.96
CA PRO A 631 19.21 -11.51 3.19
C PRO A 631 20.02 -12.52 4.02
N ASN A 632 21.09 -12.05 4.67
CA ASN A 632 21.91 -12.86 5.56
C ASN A 632 21.27 -13.01 6.96
N ARG A 633 21.97 -13.67 7.90
CA ARG A 633 21.50 -13.85 9.29
C ARG A 633 21.31 -12.55 10.09
N ASN A 634 21.85 -11.43 9.61
CA ASN A 634 21.60 -10.10 10.17
C ASN A 634 20.38 -9.41 9.53
N GLY A 635 19.66 -10.09 8.63
CA GLY A 635 18.49 -9.59 7.89
C GLY A 635 18.79 -8.40 6.98
N VAL A 636 19.98 -8.39 6.38
CA VAL A 636 20.41 -7.42 5.36
C VAL A 636 20.97 -8.13 4.15
N LEU A 637 20.82 -7.53 2.96
CA LEU A 637 21.50 -7.98 1.75
C LEU A 637 23.00 -7.75 1.88
N LEU A 638 23.80 -8.65 1.29
CA LEU A 638 25.25 -8.54 1.28
C LEU A 638 25.71 -7.34 0.44
N PRO A 639 26.73 -6.58 0.89
CA PRO A 639 27.27 -5.45 0.14
C PRO A 639 27.75 -5.81 -1.27
N SER A 640 28.31 -7.01 -1.46
CA SER A 640 28.76 -7.50 -2.77
C SER A 640 27.60 -7.68 -3.75
N ASN A 641 26.46 -8.21 -3.27
CA ASN A 641 25.25 -8.36 -4.07
C ASN A 641 24.64 -7.00 -4.43
N VAL A 642 24.54 -6.07 -3.46
CA VAL A 642 24.03 -4.71 -3.70
C VAL A 642 24.90 -3.96 -4.72
N THR A 643 26.23 -4.11 -4.61
CA THR A 643 27.19 -3.50 -5.56
C THR A 643 27.02 -4.08 -6.96
N ALA A 644 26.91 -5.41 -7.09
CA ALA A 644 26.72 -6.08 -8.37
C ALA A 644 25.40 -5.66 -9.04
N LEU A 645 24.31 -5.53 -8.28
CA LEU A 645 23.03 -5.04 -8.80
C LEU A 645 23.13 -3.60 -9.32
N ALA A 646 23.79 -2.70 -8.58
CA ALA A 646 24.00 -1.32 -9.01
C ALA A 646 24.86 -1.23 -10.27
N GLN A 647 25.93 -2.02 -10.35
CA GLN A 647 26.79 -2.11 -11.54
C GLN A 647 26.05 -2.69 -12.74
N LEU A 648 25.21 -3.70 -12.53
CA LEU A 648 24.36 -4.28 -13.57
C LEU A 648 23.36 -3.25 -14.11
N ALA A 649 22.70 -2.48 -13.23
CA ALA A 649 21.79 -1.42 -13.64
C ALA A 649 22.50 -0.34 -14.47
N GLN A 650 23.71 0.06 -14.07
CA GLN A 650 24.53 0.99 -14.83
C GLN A 650 24.86 0.45 -16.23
N ARG A 651 25.25 -0.84 -16.31
CA ARG A 651 25.62 -1.54 -17.54
C ARG A 651 24.44 -1.71 -18.49
N LEU A 652 23.25 -1.98 -17.96
CA LEU A 652 22.01 -2.12 -18.73
C LEU A 652 21.34 -0.76 -19.06
N GLY A 653 21.79 0.33 -18.43
CA GLY A 653 21.16 1.65 -18.54
C GLY A 653 19.79 1.73 -17.87
N LEU A 654 19.57 0.92 -16.83
CA LEU A 654 18.36 0.92 -16.01
C LEU A 654 18.43 2.08 -15.03
N GLU A 655 17.30 2.77 -14.88
CA GLU A 655 17.15 3.90 -13.97
C GLU A 655 15.85 3.69 -13.17
N PRO A 656 15.84 4.03 -11.86
CA PRO A 656 14.63 4.01 -11.05
C PRO A 656 13.54 4.90 -11.67
N ASP A 657 12.28 4.46 -11.59
CA ASP A 657 11.10 5.24 -12.00
C ASP A 657 11.13 5.72 -13.47
N ARG A 658 11.95 5.08 -14.32
CA ARG A 658 12.05 5.33 -15.76
C ARG A 658 11.64 4.09 -16.56
N PRO A 659 11.11 4.24 -17.78
CA PRO A 659 10.91 3.09 -18.66
C PRO A 659 12.21 2.34 -18.93
N PHE A 660 12.07 1.04 -19.15
CA PHE A 660 13.16 0.23 -19.65
C PHE A 660 13.71 0.83 -20.95
N PRO A 661 15.03 0.78 -21.15
CA PRO A 661 15.63 1.26 -22.37
C PRO A 661 15.09 0.53 -23.59
N VAL A 662 14.80 1.29 -24.64
CA VAL A 662 14.48 0.74 -25.96
C VAL A 662 15.74 0.81 -26.81
N ASN A 663 16.09 -0.30 -27.47
CA ASN A 663 17.17 -0.31 -28.44
C ASN A 663 16.67 0.20 -29.81
N LEU A 664 17.01 1.44 -30.15
CA LEU A 664 16.66 2.07 -31.42
C LEU A 664 17.36 1.40 -32.62
N ALA A 665 18.50 0.74 -32.41
CA ALA A 665 19.19 0.00 -33.47
C ALA A 665 18.45 -1.28 -33.88
N ARG A 666 17.59 -1.83 -33.02
CA ARG A 666 16.84 -3.07 -33.30
C ARG A 666 15.92 -2.94 -34.51
N THR A 667 15.35 -1.76 -34.72
CA THR A 667 14.46 -1.47 -35.87
C THR A 667 15.20 -0.83 -37.04
N ALA A 668 16.49 -0.53 -36.89
CA ALA A 668 17.29 0.09 -37.95
C ALA A 668 17.70 -0.94 -38.99
N THR A 669 17.93 -0.49 -40.23
CA THR A 669 18.57 -1.34 -41.24
C THR A 669 20.07 -1.35 -40.98
N ALA A 670 20.61 -2.51 -40.60
CA ALA A 670 22.03 -2.67 -40.33
C ALA A 670 22.80 -3.08 -41.60
N SER A 671 24.01 -2.56 -41.76
CA SER A 671 24.95 -2.92 -42.83
C SER A 671 26.39 -2.88 -42.31
N ALA A 672 27.28 -3.70 -42.88
CA ALA A 672 28.70 -3.69 -42.52
C ALA A 672 29.59 -3.60 -43.76
N SER A 673 30.83 -3.14 -43.60
CA SER A 673 31.84 -3.16 -44.68
C SER A 673 32.14 -4.57 -45.14
N THR A 674 32.21 -5.50 -44.18
CA THR A 674 32.43 -6.93 -44.41
C THR A 674 31.63 -7.75 -43.41
N GLU A 675 31.33 -9.00 -43.79
CA GLU A 675 30.68 -9.99 -42.95
C GLU A 675 31.42 -11.31 -43.08
N TRP A 676 31.39 -12.12 -42.02
CA TRP A 676 32.03 -13.42 -42.01
C TRP A 676 31.48 -14.35 -43.13
N PRO A 677 32.34 -14.97 -43.97
CA PRO A 677 31.90 -15.58 -45.23
C PRO A 677 30.96 -16.78 -45.10
N SER A 678 31.00 -17.54 -44.00
CA SER A 678 30.22 -18.77 -43.84
C SER A 678 28.74 -18.54 -43.51
N GLY A 679 28.27 -17.29 -43.52
CA GLY A 679 26.93 -16.91 -43.09
C GLY A 679 26.73 -17.00 -41.58
N GLY A 680 25.61 -16.46 -41.09
CA GLY A 680 25.25 -16.49 -39.67
C GLY A 680 25.86 -15.38 -38.81
N HIS A 681 26.55 -14.41 -39.42
CA HIS A 681 27.18 -13.26 -38.76
C HIS A 681 26.86 -11.92 -39.44
N GLN A 682 25.65 -11.80 -39.99
CA GLN A 682 25.20 -10.60 -40.69
C GLN A 682 25.14 -9.37 -39.77
N ALA A 683 25.25 -8.17 -40.32
CA ALA A 683 25.29 -6.90 -39.58
C ALA A 683 24.13 -6.74 -38.58
N TRP A 684 22.91 -7.11 -38.97
CA TRP A 684 21.71 -6.97 -38.13
C TRP A 684 21.74 -7.83 -36.86
N LYS A 685 22.60 -8.86 -36.81
CA LYS A 685 22.79 -9.70 -35.62
C LYS A 685 23.47 -8.99 -34.46
N ALA A 686 24.12 -7.86 -34.69
CA ALA A 686 24.60 -7.03 -33.59
C ALA A 686 23.45 -6.34 -32.83
N SER A 687 22.25 -6.24 -33.41
CA SER A 687 21.14 -5.46 -32.86
C SER A 687 19.83 -6.25 -32.70
N ASP A 688 19.85 -7.57 -32.93
CA ASP A 688 18.67 -8.43 -32.84
C ASP A 688 18.25 -8.77 -31.39
N GLU A 689 19.16 -8.48 -30.44
CA GLU A 689 19.03 -8.78 -29.02
C GLU A 689 18.98 -10.28 -28.71
N ASP A 690 19.38 -11.14 -29.65
CA ASP A 690 19.59 -12.56 -29.39
C ASP A 690 20.99 -12.76 -28.79
N PRO A 691 21.09 -13.19 -27.52
CA PRO A 691 22.37 -13.36 -26.82
C PRO A 691 23.28 -14.43 -27.45
N ASN A 692 22.75 -15.26 -28.35
CA ASN A 692 23.50 -16.32 -29.04
C ASN A 692 23.87 -15.95 -30.49
N SER A 693 23.57 -14.73 -30.90
CA SER A 693 23.76 -14.21 -32.25
C SER A 693 24.71 -13.00 -32.22
N ARG A 694 25.62 -12.89 -33.20
CA ARG A 694 26.60 -11.79 -33.30
C ARG A 694 26.94 -11.44 -34.73
N TRP A 695 27.23 -10.16 -34.99
CA TRP A 695 27.94 -9.75 -36.21
C TRP A 695 29.43 -10.07 -36.08
N ALA A 696 30.07 -10.42 -37.18
CA ALA A 696 31.53 -10.56 -37.27
C ALA A 696 32.03 -10.03 -38.61
N ALA A 697 33.09 -9.22 -38.58
CA ALA A 697 33.81 -8.77 -39.76
C ALA A 697 34.51 -9.95 -40.46
N ALA A 698 34.82 -9.82 -41.75
CA ALA A 698 35.61 -10.81 -42.45
C ALA A 698 37.08 -10.78 -41.99
N ASP A 699 37.76 -11.93 -42.05
CA ASP A 699 39.19 -12.00 -41.81
C ASP A 699 39.96 -11.05 -42.76
N GLY A 700 40.91 -10.30 -42.18
CA GLY A 700 41.74 -9.35 -42.92
C GLY A 700 41.16 -7.95 -43.09
N ASP A 701 39.90 -7.70 -42.70
CA ASP A 701 39.38 -6.32 -42.59
C ASP A 701 39.97 -5.65 -41.34
N ALA A 702 41.00 -4.83 -41.52
CA ALA A 702 41.68 -4.13 -40.44
C ALA A 702 40.94 -2.87 -39.96
N SER A 703 39.88 -2.44 -40.66
CA SER A 703 39.11 -1.26 -40.31
C SER A 703 37.61 -1.43 -40.60
N PRO A 704 36.96 -2.47 -40.04
CA PRO A 704 35.59 -2.78 -40.37
C PRO A 704 34.64 -1.68 -39.86
N THR A 705 33.53 -1.53 -40.58
CA THR A 705 32.44 -0.64 -40.17
C THR A 705 31.15 -1.41 -39.99
N LEU A 706 30.36 -0.99 -38.99
CA LEU A 706 29.01 -1.45 -38.74
C LEU A 706 28.10 -0.23 -38.63
N SER A 707 27.12 -0.13 -39.52
CA SER A 707 26.25 1.05 -39.69
C SER A 707 24.79 0.68 -39.53
N PHE A 708 24.01 1.61 -38.97
CA PHE A 708 22.58 1.50 -38.74
C PHE A 708 21.88 2.70 -39.40
N ASP A 709 20.99 2.43 -40.37
CA ASP A 709 20.06 3.41 -40.95
C ASP A 709 18.74 3.36 -40.18
N PHE A 710 18.41 4.42 -39.45
CA PHE A 710 17.13 4.52 -38.75
C PHE A 710 15.96 4.83 -39.71
N GLY A 711 16.23 5.07 -40.99
CA GLY A 711 15.25 5.44 -42.02
C GLY A 711 14.79 6.90 -41.95
N GLN A 712 14.94 7.53 -40.79
CA GLN A 712 14.59 8.91 -40.48
C GLN A 712 15.51 9.49 -39.42
N ALA A 713 15.54 10.82 -39.30
CA ALA A 713 16.27 11.50 -38.24
C ALA A 713 15.80 11.00 -36.86
N THR A 714 16.73 10.46 -36.08
CA THR A 714 16.47 9.82 -34.79
C THR A 714 17.40 10.41 -33.74
N THR A 715 16.84 10.77 -32.59
CA THR A 715 17.59 11.36 -31.47
C THR A 715 18.03 10.29 -30.48
N PHE A 716 19.31 10.29 -30.12
CA PHE A 716 19.92 9.39 -29.15
C PHE A 716 21.09 10.06 -28.43
N ASP A 717 21.44 9.55 -27.27
CA ASP A 717 22.50 10.09 -26.41
C ASP A 717 23.32 9.00 -25.70
N ARG A 718 22.90 7.74 -25.79
CA ARG A 718 23.57 6.62 -25.12
C ARG A 718 23.75 5.45 -26.07
N ILE A 719 24.97 4.95 -26.17
CA ILE A 719 25.35 3.82 -27.01
C ILE A 719 26.04 2.78 -26.14
N MET A 720 25.65 1.52 -26.29
CA MET A 720 26.26 0.40 -25.58
C MET A 720 26.70 -0.67 -26.58
N VAL A 721 27.92 -1.17 -26.42
CA VAL A 721 28.51 -2.13 -27.35
C VAL A 721 29.19 -3.25 -26.57
N ASN A 722 28.91 -4.49 -26.94
CA ASN A 722 29.50 -5.68 -26.34
C ASN A 722 30.30 -6.41 -27.43
N GLU A 723 31.63 -6.46 -27.29
CA GLU A 723 32.50 -7.18 -28.21
C GLU A 723 32.56 -8.68 -27.83
N TYR A 724 32.55 -9.56 -28.83
CA TYR A 724 32.87 -10.97 -28.61
C TYR A 724 34.37 -11.13 -28.39
N GLY A 725 34.75 -11.56 -27.19
CA GLY A 725 36.12 -11.94 -26.84
C GLY A 725 36.31 -13.47 -26.86
N GLU A 726 37.54 -13.91 -27.14
CA GLU A 726 37.96 -15.28 -26.88
C GLU A 726 38.59 -15.35 -25.48
N GLY A 727 37.78 -15.69 -24.47
CA GLY A 727 38.13 -15.43 -23.07
C GLY A 727 38.15 -13.92 -22.81
N ASP A 728 39.19 -13.43 -22.14
CA ASP A 728 39.37 -11.99 -21.84
C ASP A 728 40.09 -11.21 -22.96
N VAL A 729 40.23 -11.82 -24.14
CA VAL A 729 40.93 -11.21 -25.29
C VAL A 729 39.94 -10.55 -26.23
N TYR A 730 39.92 -9.21 -26.21
CA TYR A 730 39.13 -8.36 -27.10
C TYR A 730 40.01 -7.78 -28.21
N ARG A 731 39.44 -7.59 -29.41
CA ARG A 731 40.22 -7.34 -30.63
C ARG A 731 40.27 -5.87 -31.00
N CYS A 732 39.22 -5.10 -30.74
CA CYS A 732 39.19 -3.66 -31.02
C CYS A 732 40.24 -2.91 -30.19
N GLN A 733 41.12 -2.15 -30.85
CA GLN A 733 42.18 -1.35 -30.23
C GLN A 733 41.95 0.17 -30.36
N SER A 734 41.21 0.60 -31.38
CA SER A 734 40.65 1.95 -31.47
C SER A 734 39.40 1.98 -32.36
N PHE A 735 38.45 2.87 -32.06
CA PHE A 735 37.22 3.03 -32.82
C PHE A 735 36.68 4.47 -32.77
N ASP A 736 35.84 4.78 -33.75
CA ASP A 736 35.01 5.98 -33.79
C ASP A 736 33.53 5.60 -33.87
N LEU A 737 32.70 6.38 -33.19
CA LEU A 737 31.26 6.45 -33.46
C LEU A 737 31.00 7.68 -34.32
N GLN A 738 30.27 7.48 -35.42
CA GLN A 738 30.05 8.49 -36.43
C GLN A 738 28.58 8.61 -36.81
N THR A 739 28.15 9.81 -37.19
CA THR A 739 26.79 10.09 -37.65
C THR A 739 26.79 10.65 -39.06
N SER A 740 25.68 10.49 -39.77
CA SER A 740 25.47 11.00 -41.12
C SER A 740 23.98 11.17 -41.39
N ASP A 741 23.61 12.23 -42.11
CA ASP A 741 22.23 12.42 -42.57
C ASP A 741 21.97 11.76 -43.94
N ASP A 742 23.00 11.58 -44.75
CA ASP A 742 22.91 11.05 -46.13
C ASP A 742 23.54 9.66 -46.32
N GLY A 743 24.22 9.12 -45.30
CA GLY A 743 24.91 7.83 -45.32
C GLY A 743 26.31 7.87 -45.95
N SER A 744 26.79 9.04 -46.39
CA SER A 744 28.04 9.21 -47.12
C SER A 744 28.99 10.24 -46.49
N ALA A 745 28.48 11.34 -45.95
CA ALA A 745 29.23 12.36 -45.24
C ALA A 745 29.16 12.08 -43.72
N TRP A 746 30.27 11.61 -43.16
CA TRP A 746 30.31 11.11 -41.77
C TRP A 746 31.05 12.06 -40.84
N THR A 747 30.44 12.33 -39.69
CA THR A 747 31.02 13.14 -38.61
C THR A 747 31.27 12.29 -37.38
N THR A 748 32.49 12.27 -36.86
CA THR A 748 32.82 11.58 -35.61
C THR A 748 32.20 12.31 -34.43
N ILE A 749 31.42 11.59 -33.63
CA ILE A 749 30.76 12.09 -32.41
C ILE A 749 31.41 11.56 -31.13
N HIS A 750 32.19 10.47 -31.22
CA HIS A 750 32.97 9.91 -30.12
C HIS A 750 34.12 9.06 -30.66
N SER A 751 35.25 9.04 -29.96
CA SER A 751 36.41 8.19 -30.25
C SER A 751 36.82 7.44 -28.99
N GLY A 752 37.19 6.18 -29.14
CA GLY A 752 37.60 5.31 -28.05
C GLY A 752 38.72 4.34 -28.44
N THR A 753 39.21 3.59 -27.46
CA THR A 753 40.28 2.59 -27.64
C THR A 753 39.68 1.19 -27.78
N THR A 754 39.28 0.57 -26.67
CA THR A 754 38.75 -0.80 -26.65
C THR A 754 37.24 -0.81 -26.45
N LEU A 755 36.53 -1.73 -27.12
CA LEU A 755 35.11 -1.99 -26.84
C LEU A 755 34.95 -2.92 -25.63
N GLY A 756 35.79 -3.96 -25.56
CA GLY A 756 35.80 -4.87 -24.41
C GLY A 756 34.51 -5.68 -24.26
N GLU A 757 34.33 -6.31 -23.11
CA GLU A 757 33.14 -7.13 -22.81
C GLU A 757 31.83 -6.34 -22.96
N SER A 758 31.85 -5.10 -22.50
CA SER A 758 30.77 -4.13 -22.62
C SER A 758 31.31 -2.73 -22.37
N ILE A 759 31.00 -1.80 -23.25
CA ILE A 759 31.24 -0.37 -23.04
C ILE A 759 29.92 0.38 -23.15
N ARG A 760 29.70 1.33 -22.22
CA ARG A 760 28.63 2.32 -22.29
C ARG A 760 29.24 3.68 -22.59
N ILE A 761 28.69 4.35 -23.59
CA ILE A 761 29.12 5.65 -24.07
C ILE A 761 27.92 6.59 -23.93
N ASP A 762 27.98 7.48 -22.96
CA ASP A 762 27.05 8.60 -22.82
C ASP A 762 27.62 9.80 -23.58
N LEU A 763 26.89 10.29 -24.57
CA LEU A 763 27.26 11.46 -25.35
C LEU A 763 27.07 12.72 -24.50
N PRO A 764 27.93 13.76 -24.67
CA PRO A 764 27.86 14.98 -23.87
C PRO A 764 26.56 15.77 -24.09
N ALA A 765 25.91 15.57 -25.23
CA ALA A 765 24.57 16.06 -25.54
C ALA A 765 23.86 15.09 -26.49
N PRO A 766 22.51 15.04 -26.51
CA PRO A 766 21.77 14.27 -27.49
C PRO A 766 22.11 14.66 -28.92
N VAL A 767 22.33 13.66 -29.77
CA VAL A 767 22.60 13.80 -31.20
C VAL A 767 21.36 13.37 -31.97
N THR A 768 21.01 14.12 -33.01
CA THR A 768 19.94 13.75 -33.95
C THR A 768 20.57 13.47 -35.31
N SER A 769 20.37 12.26 -35.82
CA SER A 769 20.95 11.82 -37.09
C SER A 769 20.12 10.67 -37.67
N ARG A 770 20.13 10.51 -39.00
CA ARG A 770 19.52 9.34 -39.66
C ARG A 770 20.40 8.09 -39.55
N TRP A 771 21.72 8.26 -39.61
CA TRP A 771 22.67 7.16 -39.55
C TRP A 771 23.55 7.22 -38.30
N LEU A 772 23.90 6.05 -37.80
CA LEU A 772 24.97 5.83 -36.81
C LEU A 772 25.90 4.73 -37.31
N ARG A 773 27.21 4.92 -37.15
CA ARG A 773 28.24 3.94 -37.54
C ARG A 773 29.29 3.77 -36.47
N LEU A 774 29.59 2.52 -36.14
CA LEU A 774 30.84 2.11 -35.53
C LEU A 774 31.88 1.92 -36.62
N ARG A 775 32.99 2.64 -36.53
CA ARG A 775 34.17 2.46 -37.37
C ARG A 775 35.32 1.99 -36.50
N VAL A 776 35.78 0.76 -36.71
CA VAL A 776 37.01 0.28 -36.07
C VAL A 776 38.19 0.89 -36.83
N ASN A 777 39.08 1.56 -36.10
CA ASN A 777 40.26 2.21 -36.66
C ASN A 777 41.48 1.29 -36.60
N SER A 778 41.57 0.46 -35.57
CA SER A 778 42.57 -0.61 -35.47
C SER A 778 42.06 -1.78 -34.61
N ALA A 779 42.50 -2.99 -34.95
CA ALA A 779 42.20 -4.20 -34.19
C ALA A 779 43.33 -5.23 -34.30
N SER A 780 43.45 -6.11 -33.31
CA SER A 780 44.42 -7.23 -33.32
C SER A 780 43.94 -8.43 -34.16
N GLY A 781 42.69 -8.42 -34.62
CA GLY A 781 42.06 -9.45 -35.44
C GLY A 781 40.65 -9.03 -35.88
N ALA A 782 39.90 -9.93 -36.51
CA ALA A 782 38.55 -9.65 -36.99
C ALA A 782 37.60 -9.31 -35.82
N VAL A 783 37.09 -8.08 -35.77
CA VAL A 783 36.17 -7.63 -34.72
C VAL A 783 34.81 -8.31 -34.85
N SER A 784 34.18 -8.61 -33.72
CA SER A 784 32.84 -9.18 -33.67
C SER A 784 32.06 -8.60 -32.50
N ILE A 785 30.78 -8.31 -32.73
CA ILE A 785 29.91 -7.59 -31.81
C ILE A 785 28.69 -8.46 -31.49
N TRP A 786 28.55 -8.82 -30.21
CA TRP A 786 27.36 -9.49 -29.68
C TRP A 786 26.16 -8.55 -29.66
N MET A 787 26.39 -7.31 -29.24
CA MET A 787 25.31 -6.37 -28.98
C MET A 787 25.73 -4.94 -29.29
N PHE A 788 24.85 -4.23 -29.97
CA PHE A 788 24.94 -2.81 -30.26
C PHE A 788 23.57 -2.19 -29.94
N LYS A 789 23.52 -1.46 -28.83
CA LYS A 789 22.32 -0.80 -28.34
C LYS A 789 22.43 0.72 -28.49
N VAL A 790 21.41 1.32 -29.08
CA VAL A 790 21.28 2.77 -29.21
C VAL A 790 20.06 3.22 -28.42
N GLN A 791 20.24 4.20 -27.54
CA GLN A 791 19.21 4.63 -26.61
C GLN A 791 19.11 6.15 -26.57
N ASN A 792 17.89 6.61 -26.28
CA ASN A 792 17.63 7.97 -25.85
C ASN A 792 17.35 7.94 -24.34
N SER A 793 18.10 8.70 -23.55
CA SER A 793 17.94 8.80 -22.09
C SER A 793 16.81 9.76 -21.70
N ALA A 794 16.46 10.72 -22.58
CA ALA A 794 15.24 11.52 -22.47
C ALA A 794 14.02 10.69 -22.88
N ARG A 795 13.71 9.66 -22.08
CA ARG A 795 12.54 8.80 -22.28
C ARG A 795 11.31 9.53 -21.74
N PRO A 796 10.23 9.68 -22.53
CA PRO A 796 8.96 10.15 -22.00
C PRO A 796 8.57 9.23 -20.84
N ASP A 797 8.16 9.83 -19.73
CA ASP A 797 7.62 9.15 -18.56
C ASP A 797 6.18 8.68 -18.90
N PRO A 798 5.96 7.40 -19.24
CA PRO A 798 4.65 6.88 -19.56
C PRO A 798 3.83 6.75 -18.28
N GLU A 799 4.47 6.61 -17.11
CA GLU A 799 3.79 6.47 -15.82
C GLU A 799 3.08 7.77 -15.41
N LYS A 800 3.56 8.94 -15.85
CA LYS A 800 2.75 10.18 -15.77
C LYS A 800 1.46 10.17 -16.60
N THR A 801 1.34 9.28 -17.60
CA THR A 801 0.13 9.10 -18.42
C THR A 801 -0.70 7.87 -18.07
N SER A 802 -0.13 6.83 -17.44
CA SER A 802 -0.83 5.57 -17.16
C SER A 802 -0.96 5.18 -15.68
N PHE A 803 -0.38 5.90 -14.72
CA PHE A 803 -0.63 5.67 -13.27
C PHE A 803 -1.83 6.45 -12.68
N ARG A 804 -2.81 6.82 -13.52
CA ARG A 804 -4.02 7.54 -13.06
C ARG A 804 -5.14 6.65 -12.51
N LEU A 805 -4.91 5.37 -12.22
CA LEU A 805 -5.98 4.45 -11.77
C LEU A 805 -5.70 3.68 -10.47
N TRP A 806 -4.68 4.06 -9.70
CA TRP A 806 -4.38 3.36 -8.43
C TRP A 806 -4.06 4.31 -7.27
N GLN A 807 -4.85 5.38 -7.12
CA GLN A 807 -4.98 6.15 -5.87
C GLN A 807 -6.17 7.12 -5.96
N GLU A 808 -7.34 6.67 -5.53
CA GLU A 808 -8.37 7.58 -4.99
C GLU A 808 -8.53 7.26 -3.50
N GLN A 809 -7.66 7.84 -2.68
CA GLN A 809 -8.02 8.19 -1.32
C GLN A 809 -7.92 9.71 -1.19
N ASN A 810 -9.09 10.29 -0.92
CA ASN A 810 -9.33 11.71 -0.84
C ASN A 810 -8.38 12.42 0.14
N PHE A 811 -7.52 13.29 -0.39
CA PHE A 811 -7.07 14.48 0.33
C PHE A 811 -7.52 15.70 -0.46
N THR A 812 -8.37 16.51 0.15
CA THR A 812 -8.84 17.78 -0.41
C THR A 812 -7.67 18.75 -0.63
N LEU A 813 -7.70 19.44 -1.76
CA LEU A 813 -6.66 20.35 -2.28
C LEU A 813 -6.50 21.68 -1.47
N GLY A 814 -6.65 21.64 -0.14
CA GLY A 814 -6.75 22.80 0.74
C GLY A 814 -5.51 23.13 1.59
N GLU A 815 -4.51 22.25 1.67
CA GLU A 815 -3.42 22.39 2.67
C GLU A 815 -2.00 22.49 2.09
N ILE A 816 -1.84 22.75 0.78
CA ILE A 816 -0.53 22.96 0.13
C ILE A 816 -0.33 24.43 -0.27
N GLN A 817 -0.66 25.40 0.60
CA GLN A 817 -0.53 26.83 0.24
C GLN A 817 -0.07 27.79 1.35
N SER A 818 0.69 27.35 2.36
CA SER A 818 1.29 28.27 3.34
C SER A 818 2.80 28.09 3.63
N GLY A 819 3.52 27.27 2.86
CA GLY A 819 4.95 27.02 3.07
C GLY A 819 5.93 27.71 2.12
N ILE A 820 5.48 28.45 1.10
CA ILE A 820 6.34 29.05 0.08
C ILE A 820 6.15 30.57 0.06
N ALA A 821 6.64 31.24 1.10
CA ALA A 821 6.81 32.68 1.12
C ALA A 821 8.12 32.99 1.86
N GLY A 822 9.24 32.98 1.12
CA GLY A 822 10.54 33.36 1.71
C GLY A 822 11.81 32.95 0.97
N ALA A 823 11.77 32.32 -0.21
CA ALA A 823 12.99 32.04 -0.98
C ALA A 823 13.17 33.08 -2.09
N ASP A 824 14.18 33.92 -1.89
CA ASP A 824 14.69 34.92 -2.82
C ASP A 824 15.08 34.26 -4.16
N THR A 825 14.50 34.74 -5.27
CA THR A 825 14.74 34.22 -6.62
C THR A 825 15.60 35.21 -7.39
N THR A 826 16.91 35.16 -7.20
CA THR A 826 17.87 35.78 -8.13
C THR A 826 18.50 34.71 -9.03
N PRO A 827 18.39 34.81 -10.36
CA PRO A 827 18.90 33.81 -11.30
C PRO A 827 20.42 33.97 -11.50
N TRP A 828 21.16 32.86 -11.40
CA TRP A 828 22.56 32.80 -11.81
C TRP A 828 22.77 31.69 -12.84
N GLY A 829 23.03 32.12 -14.08
CA GLY A 829 24.05 31.55 -14.99
C GLY A 829 23.83 30.17 -15.58
N ASP A 830 23.60 30.14 -16.89
CA ASP A 830 23.53 28.96 -17.75
C ASP A 830 24.76 28.04 -17.65
N GLY A 831 24.50 26.72 -17.58
CA GLY A 831 25.44 25.67 -17.99
C GLY A 831 25.99 24.75 -16.89
N LEU A 832 25.19 23.86 -16.31
CA LEU A 832 25.66 22.65 -15.60
C LEU A 832 24.61 21.51 -15.64
N PRO A 833 25.00 20.23 -15.85
CA PRO A 833 24.09 19.10 -15.98
C PRO A 833 23.45 18.64 -14.65
N ASN A 834 22.19 18.21 -14.72
CA ASN A 834 21.41 17.65 -13.61
C ASN A 834 21.95 16.27 -13.18
N PHE A 835 22.66 16.19 -12.05
CA PHE A 835 23.01 14.92 -11.39
C PHE A 835 22.66 14.94 -9.89
N LEU A 836 22.01 13.85 -9.47
CA LEU A 836 21.87 13.26 -8.12
C LEU A 836 21.10 14.02 -7.01
N LYS A 837 19.98 13.40 -6.61
CA LYS A 837 19.50 13.30 -5.22
C LYS A 837 19.19 11.82 -4.93
N TYR A 838 19.18 11.45 -3.65
CA TYR A 838 18.91 10.12 -3.04
C TYR A 838 20.13 9.26 -2.68
N ALA A 839 20.73 9.59 -1.53
CA ALA A 839 21.28 8.61 -0.58
C ALA A 839 21.44 9.31 0.79
N LEU A 840 20.43 9.18 1.66
CA LEU A 840 20.59 9.43 3.10
C LEU A 840 20.08 8.20 3.82
N GLY A 841 21.00 7.29 4.15
CA GLY A 841 20.73 6.20 5.08
C GLY A 841 20.77 6.76 6.50
N ILE A 842 19.63 6.76 7.19
CA ILE A 842 19.54 7.04 8.63
C ILE A 842 19.52 5.68 9.33
N GLY A 843 20.64 5.31 9.94
CA GLY A 843 20.75 4.11 10.76
C GLY A 843 20.26 4.35 12.19
N ASN A 844 19.31 3.52 12.63
CA ASN A 844 18.97 3.12 14.00
C ASN A 844 18.96 4.17 15.13
N ALA A 845 17.75 4.61 15.50
CA ALA A 845 17.32 4.70 16.90
C ALA A 845 15.83 4.31 16.96
N ARG A 846 15.45 3.50 17.96
CA ARG A 846 14.06 3.08 18.18
C ARG A 846 13.18 4.30 18.43
N HIS A 847 11.96 4.27 17.88
CA HIS A 847 10.85 5.23 17.94
C HIS A 847 10.73 6.25 16.77
N PRO A 848 9.51 6.44 16.22
CA PRO A 848 9.30 7.12 14.95
C PRO A 848 9.16 8.62 15.16
N HIS A 849 10.15 9.44 14.77
CA HIS A 849 9.95 10.87 14.56
C HIS A 849 10.81 11.41 13.41
N THR A 850 10.12 12.03 12.44
CA THR A 850 10.64 12.82 11.32
C THR A 850 11.55 13.96 11.79
N GLY A 851 12.72 14.18 11.16
CA GLY A 851 13.46 15.43 11.39
C GLY A 851 14.87 15.54 10.80
N GLY A 852 14.96 16.01 9.55
CA GLY A 852 16.20 16.56 8.97
C GLY A 852 16.03 16.86 7.48
N SER A 853 16.00 18.14 7.09
CA SER A 853 15.97 18.59 5.69
C SER A 853 17.34 19.16 5.27
N ALA A 854 17.84 18.74 4.11
CA ALA A 854 19.01 19.35 3.45
C ALA A 854 18.51 20.24 2.29
N THR A 855 18.91 21.53 2.29
CA THR A 855 18.22 22.53 1.45
C THR A 855 19.02 23.01 0.22
N THR A 856 20.33 22.78 0.09
CA THR A 856 21.07 23.30 -1.10
C THR A 856 22.36 22.52 -1.43
N PHE A 857 22.65 22.32 -2.72
CA PHE A 857 23.87 21.69 -3.26
C PHE A 857 24.59 22.67 -4.22
N GLY A 858 25.93 22.74 -4.18
CA GLY A 858 26.72 23.51 -5.15
C GLY A 858 28.18 23.07 -5.24
N MET A 859 28.72 22.93 -6.45
CA MET A 859 30.15 22.74 -6.72
C MET A 859 30.86 24.09 -6.80
N PHE A 860 32.05 24.22 -6.18
CA PHE A 860 32.85 25.44 -6.21
C PHE A 860 34.14 25.27 -7.04
N PRO A 861 34.71 26.37 -7.58
CA PRO A 861 36.00 26.34 -8.26
C PRO A 861 37.09 26.01 -7.24
N GLY A 862 37.68 24.81 -7.34
CA GLY A 862 38.67 24.29 -6.37
C GLY A 862 38.55 22.79 -6.08
N GLY A 863 37.55 22.11 -6.63
CA GLY A 863 37.46 20.65 -6.59
C GLY A 863 37.03 20.07 -5.24
N GLY A 864 36.33 20.85 -4.39
CA GLY A 864 35.75 20.37 -3.13
C GLY A 864 34.22 20.50 -3.11
N TRP A 865 33.58 19.71 -2.25
CA TRP A 865 32.14 19.74 -2.01
C TRP A 865 31.83 20.56 -0.75
N LYS A 866 30.82 21.44 -0.84
CA LYS A 866 30.35 22.25 0.30
C LYS A 866 28.94 21.81 0.67
N PHE A 867 28.73 21.48 1.94
CA PHE A 867 27.44 21.05 2.47
C PHE A 867 26.96 22.03 3.54
N GLN A 868 25.66 22.33 3.55
CA GLN A 868 25.03 23.17 4.56
C GLN A 868 24.00 22.35 5.35
N PHE A 869 24.14 22.31 6.66
CA PHE A 869 23.28 21.53 7.57
C PHE A 869 22.60 22.44 8.59
N HIS A 870 21.38 22.10 9.00
CA HIS A 870 20.66 22.80 10.06
C HIS A 870 20.48 21.87 11.26
N ARG A 871 20.97 22.30 12.43
CA ARG A 871 20.72 21.58 13.69
C ARG A 871 19.27 21.76 14.11
N ALA A 872 18.50 20.66 14.12
CA ALA A 872 17.07 20.66 14.45
C ALA A 872 16.80 20.55 15.95
N ARG A 873 17.70 19.92 16.73
CA ARG A 873 17.50 19.65 18.16
C ARG A 873 18.75 19.93 19.02
N PRO A 874 18.63 20.58 20.20
CA PRO A 874 19.75 20.86 21.11
C PRO A 874 20.19 19.63 21.93
N ASP A 875 19.27 18.69 22.16
CA ASP A 875 19.41 17.46 22.97
C ASP A 875 20.13 16.31 22.24
N VAL A 876 20.47 16.52 20.97
CA VAL A 876 21.13 15.52 20.11
C VAL A 876 22.53 16.01 19.74
N THR A 877 23.49 15.09 19.78
CA THR A 877 24.84 15.24 19.21
C THR A 877 24.81 14.74 17.77
N TYR A 878 25.28 15.57 16.83
CA TYR A 878 25.36 15.21 15.43
C TYR A 878 26.82 14.95 15.01
N THR A 879 27.08 13.93 14.21
CA THR A 879 28.41 13.71 13.61
C THR A 879 28.31 13.59 12.10
N ILE A 880 29.24 14.22 11.39
CA ILE A 880 29.32 14.19 9.93
C ILE A 880 30.56 13.42 9.51
N GLN A 881 30.37 12.39 8.69
CA GLN A 881 31.44 11.54 8.18
C GLN A 881 31.35 11.42 6.66
N SER A 882 32.49 11.22 5.99
CA SER A 882 32.52 10.82 4.58
C SER A 882 33.32 9.54 4.37
N SER A 883 33.05 8.84 3.27
CA SER A 883 33.79 7.67 2.84
C SER A 883 33.85 7.62 1.32
N SER A 884 34.95 7.14 0.75
CA SER A 884 35.06 6.87 -0.69
C SER A 884 34.75 5.41 -1.04
N ASP A 885 34.62 4.54 -0.04
CA ASP A 885 34.54 3.08 -0.20
C ASP A 885 33.47 2.41 0.70
N LEU A 886 32.68 3.21 1.44
CA LEU A 886 31.72 2.80 2.48
C LEU A 886 32.29 2.03 3.68
N GLN A 887 33.61 1.77 3.71
CA GLN A 887 34.30 1.03 4.77
C GLN A 887 35.04 1.98 5.71
N ASN A 888 35.80 2.91 5.15
CA ASN A 888 36.63 3.86 5.88
C ASN A 888 35.90 5.20 6.00
N TRP A 889 35.44 5.52 7.20
CA TRP A 889 34.70 6.74 7.49
C TRP A 889 35.60 7.78 8.15
N GLN A 890 35.83 8.88 7.44
CA GLN A 890 36.53 10.04 7.96
C GLN A 890 35.54 10.98 8.64
N LEU A 891 35.75 11.30 9.91
CA LEU A 891 34.97 12.30 10.64
C LEU A 891 35.39 13.71 10.22
N TYR A 892 34.40 14.55 9.89
CA TYR A 892 34.62 15.95 9.52
C TYR A 892 34.21 16.91 10.64
N ASP A 893 33.07 16.67 11.29
CA ASP A 893 32.59 17.52 12.37
C ASP A 893 31.77 16.74 13.40
N GLN A 894 31.84 17.18 14.66
CA GLN A 894 31.09 16.66 15.79
C GLN A 894 30.42 17.82 16.54
N ASP A 895 29.09 17.80 16.53
CA ASP A 895 28.17 18.85 16.99
C ASP A 895 28.25 20.16 16.18
N PRO A 896 28.00 20.12 14.85
CA PRO A 896 28.00 21.31 14.00
C PRO A 896 26.96 22.34 14.49
N GLY A 897 27.44 23.37 15.20
CA GLY A 897 26.73 24.64 15.44
C GLY A 897 25.59 24.62 16.46
N SER A 898 24.99 25.80 16.65
CA SER A 898 23.82 26.03 17.51
C SER A 898 22.51 25.75 16.77
N VAL A 899 21.45 25.39 17.51
CA VAL A 899 20.12 25.10 16.94
C VAL A 899 19.63 26.27 16.09
N GLY A 900 19.20 25.97 14.87
CA GLY A 900 18.69 26.98 13.93
C GLY A 900 19.74 27.73 13.11
N SER A 901 21.05 27.59 13.41
CA SER A 901 22.12 28.19 12.59
C SER A 901 22.62 27.20 11.54
N PRO A 902 22.81 27.62 10.27
CA PRO A 902 23.38 26.75 9.26
C PRO A 902 24.87 26.52 9.52
N VAL A 903 25.32 25.27 9.42
CA VAL A 903 26.74 24.91 9.47
C VAL A 903 27.22 24.47 8.10
N GLU A 904 28.36 25.02 7.70
CA GLU A 904 28.99 24.72 6.43
C GLU A 904 30.16 23.74 6.63
N VAL A 905 30.10 22.58 5.98
CA VAL A 905 31.18 21.58 5.99
C VAL A 905 31.78 21.49 4.60
N PHE A 906 33.11 21.62 4.55
CA PHE A 906 33.89 21.46 3.32
C PHE A 906 34.53 20.07 3.29
N VAL A 907 34.28 19.34 2.22
CA VAL A 907 34.91 18.04 1.95
C VAL A 907 35.81 18.19 0.72
N PRO A 908 37.13 17.99 0.84
CA PRO A 908 38.03 18.00 -0.32
C PRO A 908 37.61 16.93 -1.33
N GLY A 909 37.54 17.24 -2.62
CA GLY A 909 37.14 16.28 -3.64
C GLY A 909 38.33 15.53 -4.24
N GLY A 910 38.10 14.24 -4.50
CA GLY A 910 38.91 13.39 -5.36
C GLY A 910 38.07 12.85 -6.53
N THR A 911 38.72 12.27 -7.53
CA THR A 911 38.03 11.60 -8.65
C THR A 911 37.44 10.27 -8.17
N GLY A 912 36.15 10.24 -7.83
CA GLY A 912 35.45 9.04 -7.39
C GLY A 912 34.10 9.32 -6.71
N SER A 913 33.34 8.28 -6.39
CA SER A 913 32.12 8.37 -5.60
C SER A 913 32.44 8.77 -4.15
N LEU A 914 31.71 9.74 -3.61
CA LEU A 914 31.83 10.20 -2.23
C LEU A 914 30.52 9.93 -1.49
N PHE A 915 30.59 9.13 -0.43
CA PHE A 915 29.48 8.83 0.47
C PHE A 915 29.55 9.73 1.69
N LEU A 916 28.40 10.22 2.15
CA LEU A 916 28.27 11.03 3.36
C LEU A 916 27.30 10.37 4.33
N ARG A 917 27.60 10.47 5.61
CA ARG A 917 26.76 9.98 6.70
C ARG A 917 26.64 11.05 7.77
N LEU A 918 25.41 11.36 8.13
CA LEU A 918 25.07 12.15 9.31
C LEU A 918 24.54 11.18 10.37
N GLN A 919 25.17 11.12 11.55
CA GLN A 919 24.61 10.40 12.69
C GLN A 919 24.08 11.36 13.74
N ALA A 920 23.00 10.96 14.38
CA ALA A 920 22.41 11.62 15.52
C ALA A 920 22.48 10.65 16.72
N ALA A 921 23.00 11.12 17.85
CA ALA A 921 23.00 10.39 19.11
C ALA A 921 22.43 11.30 20.21
N GLU A 922 21.51 10.80 21.02
CA GLU A 922 21.02 11.54 22.19
C GLU A 922 22.17 11.83 23.16
N LYS A 923 22.24 13.05 23.70
CA LYS A 923 23.20 13.35 24.78
C LYS A 923 22.79 12.54 26.01
N PRO A 924 23.75 11.87 26.70
CA PRO A 924 23.45 11.06 27.87
C PRO A 924 22.82 11.87 29.01
#